data_AF-A0A255T2T2-F1
#
_entry.id   AF-A0A255T2T2-F1
#
_cell.length_a   1.000
_cell.length_b   1.000
_cell.length_c   1.000
_cell.angle_alpha   90.00
_cell.angle_beta   90.00
_cell.angle_gamma   90.00
#
_symmetry.space_group_name_H-M   'P 1'
#
loop_
_entity.id
_entity.type
_entity.pdbx_description
1 polymer ?
#
loop_
_entity_poly.entity_id
_entity_poly.type
_entity_poly.pdbx_seq_one_letter_code
_entity_poly.pdbx_strand_id
1 'polypeptide(L)'
;MTKKRKTKQLRWLVTMMMLAMTMVMPISTWAQVMYTVFNTETKTLTFMYGNKPEGTDTEKVYDVPTDPTDPKTSPGWLATYNNSITTVVFDESFKNARPTSCYKWFYSCSKLTSIKNIENLNTEEVTNMMNMFRACKKLKSLDLSNFNTANVTNMGVMFYDCQSLESLILSSFNTANVTTMSNMFDGCKKLTSLKLSNFNTANVTDMGSMFGDCSSLTSIILSSFNTANVTDMSFMFYGCSSLTSLKLSNFNTANVTDMGSMFSSCSGLSSLALSNFDTSNVKNMTRMFNGCSGLKSLDLSSFKTANVTYMSYMFNGCSRLTSLDLSNFNTSNVTIMSYMFYNCSRLKSLNLSSFDTSNVTDMIYMFKDCKKLKSLDLSSFNTANVTNMSYMFNGCSGLTTIYVSDDFTTSDGTSGSFMFKDCTNLVGAAPYNSGKTKQSMANYRSGYFKTYFTLGENKVELCGEQLTTDILDLSGEKDFVAHAPFTANTATYSRDLSSSKSTWFSLCLPFAYTPDNFTAYQLKGASADAVEIEEMTGEIAAGTPVLFKFKDVVNNEEKKINISANKADIVKAPVDGTAVNGPDGSLQLCGTYQTKTFSSEDNNAFILLKDKLMNPARMLTTPGVTGVSVKPFRGYMTLTAPAQTSSARAFSIGHGGEEGTTAIDLLNSVATDDAEYYDINGRRIDAPVKGVNIVRRGNKTIKLIIK
;
A
#
# COMPACT_ATOMS: atom_id res chain seq x y z
N MET A 1 26.70 -105.68 43.41
CA MET A 1 27.89 -105.79 42.54
C MET A 1 27.92 -104.60 41.59
N THR A 2 28.62 -103.53 41.95
CA THR A 2 29.99 -103.18 41.49
C THR A 2 30.12 -102.73 40.02
N LYS A 3 30.35 -101.41 39.90
CA LYS A 3 31.48 -100.74 39.23
C LYS A 3 31.49 -100.48 37.70
N LYS A 4 31.72 -99.17 37.46
CA LYS A 4 32.54 -98.47 36.42
C LYS A 4 31.83 -98.15 35.09
N ARG A 5 31.46 -96.87 34.82
CA ARG A 5 32.26 -95.69 34.39
C ARG A 5 33.03 -95.89 33.06
N LYS A 6 32.59 -95.24 31.97
CA LYS A 6 33.23 -94.04 31.38
C LYS A 6 32.62 -93.63 30.01
N THR A 7 32.62 -92.30 29.81
CA THR A 7 32.76 -91.50 28.56
C THR A 7 31.58 -91.19 27.61
N LYS A 8 31.16 -89.92 27.74
CA LYS A 8 30.52 -88.90 26.89
C LYS A 8 30.42 -89.06 25.35
N GLN A 9 29.26 -88.54 24.89
CA GLN A 9 28.98 -87.75 23.67
C GLN A 9 29.06 -88.43 22.30
N LEU A 10 27.92 -88.57 21.61
CA LEU A 10 27.44 -87.68 20.52
C LEU A 10 26.36 -88.41 19.70
N ARG A 11 25.39 -87.64 19.16
CA ARG A 11 24.38 -87.99 18.13
C ARG A 11 23.08 -88.65 18.61
N TRP A 12 22.06 -87.82 18.74
CA TRP A 12 20.67 -88.23 18.50
C TRP A 12 20.18 -87.52 17.24
N LEU A 13 20.02 -88.35 16.20
CA LEU A 13 19.36 -88.06 14.94
C LEU A 13 18.39 -89.25 14.77
N VAL A 14 17.17 -88.94 14.32
CA VAL A 14 16.10 -89.87 13.90
C VAL A 14 15.22 -90.43 15.02
N THR A 15 14.00 -89.89 15.11
CA THR A 15 12.74 -90.64 14.90
C THR A 15 11.56 -89.67 15.01
N MET A 16 10.86 -89.39 13.91
CA MET A 16 9.40 -89.52 13.85
C MET A 16 8.85 -89.22 12.45
N MET A 17 8.25 -90.25 11.85
CA MET A 17 7.39 -90.18 10.68
C MET A 17 6.08 -90.91 11.01
N MET A 18 4.97 -90.40 10.48
CA MET A 18 3.57 -90.87 10.50
C MET A 18 2.81 -90.55 11.82
N LEU A 19 1.64 -89.90 11.82
CA LEU A 19 0.42 -90.27 11.11
C LEU A 19 -0.53 -89.08 10.91
N ALA A 20 -1.33 -89.13 9.84
CA ALA A 20 -2.32 -88.13 9.43
C ALA A 20 -3.57 -88.14 10.31
N MET A 21 -4.13 -86.94 10.57
CA MET A 21 -5.53 -86.77 10.96
C MET A 21 -6.09 -85.60 10.14
N THR A 22 -6.90 -85.93 9.14
CA THR A 22 -7.64 -84.99 8.30
C THR A 22 -8.81 -84.42 9.10
N MET A 23 -8.64 -83.21 9.65
CA MET A 23 -9.77 -82.30 9.86
C MET A 23 -9.79 -81.33 8.69
N VAL A 24 -10.69 -81.57 7.74
CA VAL A 24 -11.12 -80.54 6.79
C VAL A 24 -11.96 -79.55 7.62
N MET A 25 -11.31 -78.52 8.16
CA MET A 25 -12.03 -77.33 8.61
C MET A 25 -12.57 -76.62 7.36
N PRO A 26 -13.73 -75.95 7.45
CA PRO A 26 -14.21 -75.13 6.35
C PRO A 26 -13.13 -74.10 6.06
N ILE A 27 -12.70 -73.97 4.81
CA ILE A 27 -11.91 -72.83 4.38
C ILE A 27 -12.84 -71.63 4.52
N SER A 28 -12.86 -71.01 5.70
CA SER A 28 -13.33 -69.65 5.83
C SER A 28 -12.42 -68.85 4.93
N THR A 29 -12.97 -68.34 3.83
CA THR A 29 -12.28 -67.36 2.99
C THR A 29 -12.06 -66.12 3.86
N TRP A 30 -10.94 -66.08 4.57
CA TRP A 30 -10.53 -64.91 5.33
C TRP A 30 -10.48 -63.74 4.34
N ALA A 31 -11.19 -62.66 4.66
CA ALA A 31 -11.12 -61.45 3.87
C ALA A 31 -9.66 -60.99 3.86
N GLN A 32 -9.06 -60.87 2.68
CA GLN A 32 -7.72 -60.31 2.56
C GLN A 32 -7.77 -58.85 2.99
N VAL A 33 -6.98 -58.50 4.00
CA VAL A 33 -6.92 -57.14 4.57
C VAL A 33 -5.53 -56.57 4.43
N MET A 34 -5.44 -55.24 4.39
CA MET A 34 -4.17 -54.52 4.48
C MET A 34 -3.76 -54.40 5.95
N TYR A 35 -2.53 -54.78 6.28
CA TYR A 35 -1.99 -54.67 7.63
C TYR A 35 -0.50 -54.34 7.58
N THR A 36 0.03 -53.90 8.71
CA THR A 36 1.47 -53.69 8.91
C THR A 36 1.99 -54.55 10.04
N VAL A 37 3.28 -54.90 9.96
CA VAL A 37 4.02 -55.59 11.02
C VAL A 37 5.23 -54.77 11.37
N PHE A 38 5.30 -54.26 12.60
CA PHE A 38 6.47 -53.57 13.13
C PHE A 38 7.33 -54.53 13.94
N ASN A 39 8.53 -54.82 13.45
CA ASN A 39 9.51 -55.60 14.17
C ASN A 39 10.32 -54.69 15.13
N THR A 40 10.17 -54.90 16.43
CA THR A 40 10.75 -54.05 17.47
C THR A 40 12.26 -54.21 17.62
N GLU A 41 12.86 -55.28 17.12
CA GLU A 41 14.32 -55.50 17.15
C GLU A 41 15.00 -54.82 15.96
N THR A 42 14.53 -55.10 14.74
CA THR A 42 15.08 -54.54 13.50
C THR A 42 14.62 -53.12 13.22
N LYS A 43 13.57 -52.66 13.93
CA LYS A 43 12.92 -51.35 13.73
C LYS A 43 12.32 -51.18 12.32
N THR A 44 11.87 -52.29 11.73
CA THR A 44 11.29 -52.34 10.38
C THR A 44 9.77 -52.38 10.45
N LEU A 45 9.10 -51.53 9.67
CA LEU A 45 7.65 -51.57 9.45
C LEU A 45 7.36 -52.17 8.07
N THR A 46 6.73 -53.35 8.02
CA THR A 46 6.41 -54.06 6.78
C THR A 46 4.92 -53.96 6.47
N PHE A 47 4.56 -53.48 5.28
CA PHE A 47 3.19 -53.47 4.75
C PHE A 47 2.90 -54.78 4.02
N MET A 48 1.79 -55.44 4.36
CA MET A 48 1.38 -56.75 3.82
C MET A 48 -0.12 -56.77 3.50
N TYR A 49 -0.52 -57.64 2.57
CA TYR A 49 -1.91 -57.83 2.18
C TYR A 49 -2.27 -59.31 2.16
N GLY A 50 -3.30 -59.70 2.90
CA GLY A 50 -3.70 -61.10 3.02
C GLY A 50 -4.29 -61.41 4.39
N ASN A 51 -3.94 -62.58 4.92
CA ASN A 51 -4.41 -63.03 6.22
C ASN A 51 -3.59 -62.36 7.33
N LYS A 52 -4.23 -61.44 8.06
CA LYS A 52 -3.59 -60.72 9.18
C LYS A 52 -3.25 -61.71 10.31
N PRO A 53 -1.97 -61.84 10.72
CA PRO A 53 -1.56 -62.70 11.82
C PRO A 53 -1.85 -62.05 13.19
N GLU A 54 -1.78 -62.85 14.24
CA GLU A 54 -1.68 -62.32 15.61
C GLU A 54 -0.27 -61.76 15.87
N GLY A 55 -0.19 -60.68 16.65
CA GLY A 55 1.09 -60.08 17.02
C GLY A 55 1.86 -60.89 18.06
N THR A 56 3.17 -60.67 18.13
CA THR A 56 4.08 -61.29 19.10
C THR A 56 4.79 -60.21 19.95
N ASP A 57 5.70 -60.62 20.84
CA ASP A 57 6.51 -59.68 21.62
C ASP A 57 7.40 -58.81 20.74
N THR A 58 7.97 -59.39 19.68
CA THR A 58 8.88 -58.72 18.75
C THR A 58 8.16 -58.14 17.53
N GLU A 59 6.99 -58.66 17.16
CA GLU A 59 6.24 -58.23 15.97
C GLU A 59 4.87 -57.65 16.34
N LYS A 60 4.72 -56.33 16.21
CA LYS A 60 3.47 -55.63 16.50
C LYS A 60 2.68 -55.43 15.23
N VAL A 61 1.46 -55.97 15.18
CA VAL A 61 0.60 -55.98 13.99
C VAL A 61 -0.46 -54.88 14.11
N TYR A 62 -0.66 -54.11 13.05
CA TYR A 62 -1.64 -53.03 13.00
C TYR A 62 -2.44 -53.07 11.71
N ASP A 63 -3.72 -52.68 11.78
CA ASP A 63 -4.52 -52.42 10.58
C ASP A 63 -4.00 -51.19 9.81
N VAL A 64 -4.08 -51.24 8.48
CA VAL A 64 -3.83 -50.06 7.63
C VAL A 64 -5.14 -49.27 7.52
N PRO A 65 -5.16 -47.99 7.92
CA PRO A 65 -6.37 -47.16 7.79
C PRO A 65 -6.80 -47.04 6.33
N THR A 66 -8.09 -47.20 6.06
CA THR A 66 -8.66 -47.16 4.70
C THR A 66 -9.54 -45.92 4.47
N ASP A 67 -10.31 -45.48 5.45
CA ASP A 67 -11.25 -44.37 5.27
C ASP A 67 -10.54 -43.01 5.35
N PRO A 68 -10.44 -42.19 4.28
CA PRO A 68 -9.81 -40.86 4.33
C PRO A 68 -10.57 -39.82 5.19
N THR A 69 -11.77 -40.13 5.69
CA THR A 69 -12.66 -39.22 6.43
C THR A 69 -12.78 -39.52 7.92
N ASP A 70 -12.26 -40.66 8.40
CA ASP A 70 -12.37 -41.07 9.81
C ASP A 70 -11.34 -40.32 10.70
N PRO A 71 -11.72 -39.65 11.80
CA PRO A 71 -10.77 -39.08 12.74
C PRO A 71 -9.84 -40.10 13.44
N LYS A 72 -10.14 -41.40 13.39
CA LYS A 72 -9.23 -42.51 13.77
C LYS A 72 -8.22 -42.89 12.68
N THR A 73 -8.18 -42.18 11.56
CA THR A 73 -7.27 -42.41 10.42
C THR A 73 -5.78 -42.41 10.73
N SER A 74 -5.35 -41.89 11.88
CA SER A 74 -3.93 -41.89 12.19
C SER A 74 -3.45 -43.33 12.41
N PRO A 75 -2.45 -43.81 11.64
CA PRO A 75 -2.03 -45.19 11.74
C PRO A 75 -1.58 -45.61 13.14
N GLY A 76 -2.09 -46.76 13.62
CA GLY A 76 -1.87 -47.22 15.00
C GLY A 76 -0.39 -47.40 15.37
N TRP A 77 0.46 -47.76 14.40
CA TRP A 77 1.90 -47.91 14.62
C TRP A 77 2.60 -46.60 15.05
N LEU A 78 2.04 -45.45 14.70
CA LEU A 78 2.65 -44.15 15.00
C LEU A 78 2.51 -43.75 16.47
N ALA A 79 1.49 -44.24 17.18
CA ALA A 79 1.23 -43.88 18.56
C ALA A 79 2.41 -44.23 19.49
N THR A 80 3.13 -45.31 19.17
CA THR A 80 4.25 -45.81 19.98
C THR A 80 5.57 -45.79 19.23
N TYR A 81 5.57 -45.99 17.91
CA TYR A 81 6.80 -46.33 17.18
C TYR A 81 7.24 -45.32 16.12
N ASN A 82 6.57 -44.17 15.95
CA ASN A 82 6.97 -43.14 14.99
C ASN A 82 8.48 -42.79 15.09
N ASN A 83 9.00 -42.55 16.29
CA ASN A 83 10.41 -42.22 16.55
C ASN A 83 11.34 -43.45 16.64
N SER A 84 10.84 -44.64 16.34
CA SER A 84 11.61 -45.88 16.35
C SER A 84 11.83 -46.46 14.95
N ILE A 85 10.90 -46.27 14.01
CA ILE A 85 10.97 -46.84 12.66
C ILE A 85 12.20 -46.29 11.91
N THR A 86 13.07 -47.19 11.43
CA THR A 86 14.26 -46.86 10.62
C THR A 86 14.14 -47.33 9.18
N THR A 87 13.36 -48.39 8.94
CA THR A 87 13.13 -48.99 7.63
C THR A 87 11.65 -49.28 7.42
N VAL A 88 11.14 -48.98 6.22
CA VAL A 88 9.82 -49.43 5.75
C VAL A 88 10.02 -50.42 4.61
N VAL A 89 9.19 -51.46 4.57
CA VAL A 89 9.19 -52.46 3.49
C VAL A 89 7.76 -52.64 2.99
N PHE A 90 7.56 -52.61 1.68
CA PHE A 90 6.31 -53.07 1.08
C PHE A 90 6.51 -54.49 0.55
N ASP A 91 5.89 -55.47 1.21
CA ASP A 91 5.96 -56.86 0.78
C ASP A 91 5.33 -57.06 -0.60
N GLU A 92 5.74 -58.11 -1.33
CA GLU A 92 5.20 -58.40 -2.66
C GLU A 92 3.68 -58.61 -2.64
N SER A 93 3.13 -59.14 -1.55
CA SER A 93 1.68 -59.27 -1.36
C SER A 93 0.95 -57.94 -1.50
N PHE A 94 1.59 -56.81 -1.15
CA PHE A 94 0.97 -55.50 -1.15
C PHE A 94 0.66 -54.95 -2.56
N LYS A 95 1.20 -55.54 -3.64
CA LYS A 95 0.86 -55.18 -5.03
C LYS A 95 -0.65 -55.23 -5.32
N ASN A 96 -1.36 -56.13 -4.63
CA ASN A 96 -2.80 -56.32 -4.78
C ASN A 96 -3.65 -55.47 -3.83
N ALA A 97 -3.02 -54.75 -2.89
CA ALA A 97 -3.70 -53.81 -2.03
C ALA A 97 -4.19 -52.59 -2.84
N ARG A 98 -5.32 -52.01 -2.42
CA ARG A 98 -5.91 -50.78 -3.00
C ARG A 98 -6.25 -49.79 -1.88
N PRO A 99 -5.24 -49.17 -1.25
CA PRO A 99 -5.49 -48.16 -0.24
C PRO A 99 -6.21 -46.96 -0.88
N THR A 100 -7.23 -46.45 -0.20
CA THR A 100 -7.96 -45.23 -0.58
C THR A 100 -7.38 -43.96 0.06
N SER A 101 -6.44 -44.13 1.01
CA SER A 101 -5.72 -43.05 1.70
C SER A 101 -4.31 -43.47 2.09
N CYS A 102 -3.35 -42.55 1.96
CA CYS A 102 -2.02 -42.66 2.55
C CYS A 102 -1.79 -41.61 3.65
N TYR A 103 -2.87 -41.05 4.20
CA TYR A 103 -2.82 -40.01 5.20
C TYR A 103 -1.95 -40.41 6.41
N LYS A 104 -0.93 -39.60 6.69
CA LYS A 104 0.00 -39.77 7.82
C LYS A 104 0.80 -41.08 7.87
N TRP A 105 0.86 -41.92 6.84
CA TRP A 105 1.50 -43.25 6.93
C TRP A 105 2.91 -43.25 7.55
N PHE A 106 3.73 -42.23 7.27
CA PHE A 106 5.07 -42.04 7.82
C PHE A 106 5.22 -40.73 8.60
N TYR A 107 4.12 -40.21 9.14
CA TYR A 107 4.11 -38.97 9.89
C TYR A 107 5.04 -39.04 11.11
N SER A 108 5.99 -38.11 11.16
CA SER A 108 7.00 -38.01 12.23
C SER A 108 7.85 -39.26 12.41
N CYS A 109 8.04 -40.04 11.34
CA CYS A 109 9.02 -41.11 11.29
C CYS A 109 10.45 -40.55 11.21
N SER A 110 10.87 -39.81 12.25
CA SER A 110 12.07 -38.96 12.25
C SER A 110 13.39 -39.73 12.12
N LYS A 111 13.38 -41.04 12.37
CA LYS A 111 14.53 -41.94 12.20
C LYS A 111 14.51 -42.76 10.91
N LEU A 112 13.48 -42.64 10.07
CA LEU A 112 13.34 -43.38 8.82
C LEU A 112 14.47 -42.99 7.85
N THR A 113 15.22 -43.99 7.40
CA THR A 113 16.35 -43.82 6.47
C THR A 113 16.16 -44.57 5.15
N SER A 114 15.29 -45.58 5.11
CA SER A 114 15.12 -46.43 3.94
C SER A 114 13.67 -46.88 3.79
N ILE A 115 13.15 -46.81 2.57
CA ILE A 115 11.89 -47.42 2.15
C ILE A 115 12.23 -48.39 1.03
N LYS A 116 11.90 -49.67 1.21
CA LYS A 116 12.20 -50.73 0.26
C LYS A 116 10.94 -51.18 -0.45
N ASN A 117 11.10 -51.50 -1.73
CA ASN A 117 10.06 -52.05 -2.60
C ASN A 117 8.82 -51.15 -2.72
N ILE A 118 8.99 -49.83 -2.69
CA ILE A 118 7.88 -48.87 -2.72
C ILE A 118 7.01 -49.00 -3.99
N GLU A 119 7.55 -49.58 -5.06
CA GLU A 119 6.82 -49.97 -6.27
C GLU A 119 5.66 -50.95 -6.03
N ASN A 120 5.65 -51.66 -4.90
CA ASN A 120 4.54 -52.53 -4.51
C ASN A 120 3.34 -51.76 -3.93
N LEU A 121 3.48 -50.44 -3.67
CA LEU A 121 2.37 -49.59 -3.25
C LEU A 121 1.58 -49.08 -4.46
N ASN A 122 0.45 -49.72 -4.75
CA ASN A 122 -0.50 -49.19 -5.74
C ASN A 122 -1.27 -48.00 -5.14
N THR A 123 -1.20 -46.84 -5.80
CA THR A 123 -1.83 -45.59 -5.36
C THR A 123 -3.02 -45.15 -6.22
N GLU A 124 -3.49 -45.98 -7.15
CA GLU A 124 -4.52 -45.59 -8.14
C GLU A 124 -5.84 -45.14 -7.50
N GLU A 125 -6.22 -45.71 -6.36
CA GLU A 125 -7.44 -45.35 -5.62
C GLU A 125 -7.22 -44.33 -4.49
N VAL A 126 -5.98 -43.85 -4.29
CA VAL A 126 -5.65 -42.94 -3.20
C VAL A 126 -6.20 -41.54 -3.51
N THR A 127 -7.00 -41.01 -2.57
CA THR A 127 -7.57 -39.65 -2.68
C THR A 127 -6.89 -38.64 -1.75
N ASN A 128 -6.24 -39.09 -0.68
CA ASN A 128 -5.62 -38.24 0.33
C ASN A 128 -4.19 -38.71 0.67
N MET A 129 -3.19 -37.85 0.41
CA MET A 129 -1.77 -38.07 0.72
C MET A 129 -1.22 -37.06 1.73
N MET A 130 -2.10 -36.30 2.40
CA MET A 130 -1.69 -35.27 3.35
C MET A 130 -0.82 -35.88 4.47
N ASN A 131 0.26 -35.19 4.83
CA ASN A 131 1.22 -35.61 5.88
C ASN A 131 1.92 -36.98 5.66
N MET A 132 1.83 -37.60 4.47
CA MET A 132 2.35 -38.97 4.26
C MET A 132 3.81 -39.15 4.69
N PHE A 133 4.70 -38.22 4.34
CA PHE A 133 6.13 -38.28 4.67
C PHE A 133 6.57 -37.18 5.65
N ARG A 134 5.63 -36.44 6.24
CA ARG A 134 5.94 -35.30 7.10
C ARG A 134 6.93 -35.66 8.21
N ALA A 135 7.96 -34.84 8.36
CA ALA A 135 9.00 -34.95 9.37
C ALA A 135 9.79 -36.28 9.32
N CYS A 136 9.94 -36.88 8.13
CA CYS A 136 10.91 -37.94 7.86
C CYS A 136 12.35 -37.36 7.80
N LYS A 137 12.83 -36.80 8.91
CA LYS A 137 14.01 -35.94 8.98
C LYS A 137 15.33 -36.58 8.53
N LYS A 138 15.43 -37.91 8.49
CA LYS A 138 16.64 -38.66 8.09
C LYS A 138 16.56 -39.27 6.69
N LEU A 139 15.40 -39.19 6.01
CA LEU A 139 15.26 -39.73 4.67
C LEU A 139 16.00 -38.82 3.68
N LYS A 140 16.94 -39.41 2.92
CA LYS A 140 17.82 -38.66 2.00
C LYS A 140 17.32 -38.62 0.57
N SER A 141 16.71 -39.71 0.12
CA SER A 141 16.18 -39.83 -1.23
C SER A 141 14.85 -40.53 -1.21
N LEU A 142 13.99 -40.17 -2.15
CA LEU A 142 12.70 -40.80 -2.34
C LEU A 142 12.34 -40.80 -3.83
N ASP A 143 12.10 -42.00 -4.37
CA ASP A 143 11.62 -42.18 -5.74
C ASP A 143 10.15 -42.60 -5.71
N LEU A 144 9.28 -41.73 -6.21
CA LEU A 144 7.83 -41.96 -6.29
C LEU A 144 7.35 -42.11 -7.73
N SER A 145 8.23 -42.46 -8.67
CA SER A 145 7.89 -42.61 -10.10
C SER A 145 6.83 -43.67 -10.40
N ASN A 146 6.54 -44.58 -9.46
CA ASN A 146 5.48 -45.57 -9.57
C ASN A 146 4.11 -45.10 -9.05
N PHE A 147 4.02 -43.89 -8.48
CA PHE A 147 2.76 -43.41 -7.93
C PHE A 147 1.81 -42.95 -9.03
N ASN A 148 0.56 -43.41 -8.99
CA ASN A 148 -0.56 -42.86 -9.74
C ASN A 148 -1.34 -41.93 -8.81
N THR A 149 -1.29 -40.63 -9.07
CA THR A 149 -1.90 -39.60 -8.21
C THR A 149 -3.13 -38.95 -8.84
N ALA A 150 -3.66 -39.50 -9.94
CA ALA A 150 -4.76 -38.89 -10.68
C ALA A 150 -6.04 -38.65 -9.84
N ASN A 151 -6.27 -39.47 -8.81
CA ASN A 151 -7.42 -39.35 -7.91
C ASN A 151 -7.12 -38.55 -6.63
N VAL A 152 -5.89 -38.11 -6.41
CA VAL A 152 -5.50 -37.39 -5.20
C VAL A 152 -6.03 -35.96 -5.25
N THR A 153 -6.76 -35.56 -4.20
CA THR A 153 -7.29 -34.20 -4.04
C THR A 153 -6.51 -33.39 -3.01
N ASN A 154 -5.78 -34.05 -2.10
CA ASN A 154 -5.07 -33.40 -0.99
C ASN A 154 -3.61 -33.87 -0.87
N MET A 155 -2.66 -32.95 -1.11
CA MET A 155 -1.22 -33.17 -0.96
C MET A 155 -0.58 -32.21 0.07
N GLY A 156 -1.39 -31.55 0.90
CA GLY A 156 -0.91 -30.61 1.90
C GLY A 156 0.12 -31.25 2.83
N VAL A 157 1.21 -30.52 3.11
CA VAL A 157 2.18 -30.89 4.14
C VAL A 157 2.84 -32.27 3.88
N MET A 158 2.80 -32.80 2.65
CA MET A 158 3.20 -34.19 2.34
C MET A 158 4.67 -34.47 2.68
N PHE A 159 5.58 -33.54 2.38
CA PHE A 159 7.02 -33.65 2.64
C PHE A 159 7.54 -32.61 3.64
N TYR A 160 6.64 -31.96 4.38
CA TYR A 160 6.99 -30.94 5.37
C TYR A 160 8.07 -31.44 6.34
N ASP A 161 9.10 -30.63 6.59
CA ASP A 161 10.19 -30.87 7.53
C ASP A 161 11.00 -32.16 7.24
N CYS A 162 11.03 -32.60 5.97
CA CYS A 162 11.97 -33.62 5.48
C CYS A 162 13.38 -33.03 5.30
N GLN A 163 14.02 -32.64 6.40
CA GLN A 163 15.23 -31.80 6.41
C GLN A 163 16.44 -32.40 5.70
N SER A 164 16.56 -33.73 5.64
CA SER A 164 17.70 -34.41 4.99
C SER A 164 17.44 -34.80 3.53
N LEU A 165 16.26 -34.51 2.98
CA LEU A 165 15.89 -34.91 1.63
C LEU A 165 16.73 -34.14 0.60
N GLU A 166 17.59 -34.86 -0.12
CA GLU A 166 18.50 -34.34 -1.15
C GLU A 166 17.96 -34.61 -2.56
N SER A 167 17.21 -35.70 -2.74
CA SER A 167 16.63 -36.12 -4.02
C SER A 167 15.19 -36.58 -3.87
N LEU A 168 14.31 -36.07 -4.75
CA LEU A 168 12.89 -36.42 -4.77
C LEU A 168 12.41 -36.53 -6.22
N ILE A 169 11.95 -37.72 -6.62
CA ILE A 169 11.49 -38.00 -7.98
C ILE A 169 9.95 -38.08 -8.01
N LEU A 170 9.32 -37.13 -8.71
CA LEU A 170 7.86 -36.95 -8.79
C LEU A 170 7.32 -37.04 -10.24
N SER A 171 8.06 -37.67 -11.16
CA SER A 171 7.78 -37.60 -12.61
C SER A 171 6.43 -38.18 -13.04
N SER A 172 5.81 -39.05 -12.23
CA SER A 172 4.50 -39.65 -12.51
C SER A 172 3.32 -38.89 -11.90
N PHE A 173 3.57 -37.80 -11.17
CA PHE A 173 2.50 -37.10 -10.47
C PHE A 173 1.54 -36.43 -11.45
N ASN A 174 0.24 -36.67 -11.25
CA ASN A 174 -0.85 -35.96 -11.91
C ASN A 174 -1.63 -35.20 -10.84
N THR A 175 -1.46 -33.88 -10.80
CA THR A 175 -2.04 -33.03 -9.75
C THR A 175 -3.32 -32.32 -10.17
N ALA A 176 -3.94 -32.70 -11.30
CA ALA A 176 -5.08 -31.98 -11.86
C ALA A 176 -6.28 -31.88 -10.90
N ASN A 177 -6.46 -32.85 -10.01
CA ASN A 177 -7.55 -32.87 -9.02
C ASN A 177 -7.15 -32.30 -7.65
N VAL A 178 -5.90 -31.88 -7.46
CA VAL A 178 -5.41 -31.38 -6.17
C VAL A 178 -5.91 -29.96 -5.93
N THR A 179 -6.53 -29.72 -4.78
CA THR A 179 -7.07 -28.41 -4.38
C THR A 179 -6.21 -27.68 -3.35
N THR A 180 -5.35 -28.40 -2.62
CA THR A 180 -4.43 -27.83 -1.63
C THR A 180 -3.03 -28.46 -1.69
N MET A 181 -2.01 -27.60 -1.71
CA MET A 181 -0.58 -27.96 -1.69
C MET A 181 0.19 -27.15 -0.64
N SER A 182 -0.51 -26.58 0.36
CA SER A 182 0.15 -25.76 1.38
C SER A 182 1.19 -26.56 2.14
N ASN A 183 2.33 -25.90 2.36
CA ASN A 183 3.51 -26.43 3.03
C ASN A 183 4.05 -27.77 2.46
N MET A 184 3.74 -28.13 1.21
CA MET A 184 4.05 -29.46 0.66
C MET A 184 5.54 -29.81 0.76
N PHE A 185 6.44 -28.85 0.50
CA PHE A 185 7.90 -29.02 0.56
C PHE A 185 8.56 -28.16 1.66
N ASP A 186 7.76 -27.55 2.54
CA ASP A 186 8.26 -26.63 3.55
C ASP A 186 9.29 -27.33 4.47
N GLY A 187 10.44 -26.70 4.71
CA GLY A 187 11.50 -27.24 5.56
C GLY A 187 12.33 -28.37 4.92
N CYS A 188 12.22 -28.62 3.61
CA CYS A 188 13.10 -29.51 2.86
C CYS A 188 14.49 -28.87 2.62
N LYS A 189 15.23 -28.62 3.70
CA LYS A 189 16.45 -27.80 3.75
C LYS A 189 17.62 -28.29 2.90
N LYS A 190 17.61 -29.54 2.42
CA LYS A 190 18.69 -30.14 1.61
C LYS A 190 18.33 -30.32 0.13
N LEU A 191 17.09 -30.03 -0.27
CA LEU A 191 16.72 -30.07 -1.69
C LEU A 191 17.41 -28.93 -2.44
N THR A 192 18.12 -29.25 -3.50
CA THR A 192 18.83 -28.27 -4.34
C THR A 192 18.07 -27.91 -5.61
N SER A 193 17.19 -28.81 -6.07
CA SER A 193 16.31 -28.65 -7.22
C SER A 193 15.05 -29.52 -7.08
N LEU A 194 13.99 -29.15 -7.77
CA LEU A 194 12.74 -29.91 -7.87
C LEU A 194 12.23 -29.88 -9.32
N LYS A 195 11.81 -31.04 -9.84
CA LYS A 195 11.21 -31.14 -11.18
C LYS A 195 9.69 -31.21 -11.05
N LEU A 196 9.00 -30.13 -11.40
CA LEU A 196 7.55 -29.96 -11.24
C LEU A 196 6.82 -29.69 -12.56
N SER A 197 7.44 -29.96 -13.71
CA SER A 197 6.88 -29.63 -15.03
C SER A 197 5.56 -30.34 -15.35
N ASN A 198 5.27 -31.45 -14.66
CA ASN A 198 4.04 -32.23 -14.76
C ASN A 198 2.92 -31.75 -13.82
N PHE A 199 3.19 -30.77 -12.95
CA PHE A 199 2.16 -30.27 -12.03
C PHE A 199 1.17 -29.38 -12.77
N ASN A 200 -0.11 -29.71 -12.64
CA ASN A 200 -1.24 -28.86 -12.97
C ASN A 200 -1.82 -28.31 -11.66
N THR A 201 -1.77 -26.99 -11.50
CA THR A 201 -2.22 -26.31 -10.26
C THR A 201 -3.51 -25.51 -10.46
N ALA A 202 -4.24 -25.71 -11.56
CA ALA A 202 -5.40 -24.88 -11.90
C ALA A 202 -6.52 -24.91 -10.84
N ASN A 203 -6.63 -26.00 -10.06
CA ASN A 203 -7.62 -26.15 -9.00
C ASN A 203 -7.09 -25.80 -7.60
N VAL A 204 -5.82 -25.42 -7.47
CA VAL A 204 -5.21 -25.12 -6.17
C VAL A 204 -5.61 -23.72 -5.71
N THR A 205 -6.13 -23.63 -4.49
CA THR A 205 -6.53 -22.33 -3.88
C THR A 205 -5.56 -21.84 -2.81
N ASP A 206 -4.75 -22.73 -2.23
CA ASP A 206 -3.80 -22.42 -1.15
C ASP A 206 -2.40 -22.95 -1.50
N MET A 207 -1.44 -22.03 -1.65
CA MET A 207 -0.02 -22.30 -1.89
C MET A 207 0.87 -21.75 -0.75
N GLY A 208 0.27 -21.47 0.41
CA GLY A 208 0.97 -20.98 1.59
C GLY A 208 2.16 -21.88 1.95
N SER A 209 3.32 -21.27 2.18
CA SER A 209 4.58 -21.96 2.51
C SER A 209 4.99 -23.11 1.59
N MET A 210 4.48 -23.24 0.36
CA MET A 210 4.70 -24.44 -0.47
C MET A 210 6.18 -24.83 -0.60
N PHE A 211 7.07 -23.85 -0.68
CA PHE A 211 8.53 -24.02 -0.71
C PHE A 211 9.24 -23.35 0.49
N GLY A 212 8.52 -23.07 1.58
CA GLY A 212 9.08 -22.46 2.79
C GLY A 212 10.33 -23.19 3.30
N ASP A 213 11.31 -22.47 3.82
CA ASP A 213 12.56 -22.97 4.38
C ASP A 213 13.32 -24.02 3.51
N CYS A 214 13.11 -24.03 2.19
CA CYS A 214 13.89 -24.79 1.22
C CYS A 214 15.26 -24.13 0.97
N SER A 215 16.04 -23.94 2.04
CA SER A 215 17.20 -23.04 2.04
C SER A 215 18.36 -23.44 1.13
N SER A 216 18.44 -24.70 0.67
CA SER A 216 19.43 -25.15 -0.33
C SER A 216 18.93 -25.08 -1.77
N LEU A 217 17.66 -24.71 -2.00
CA LEU A 217 17.07 -24.67 -3.33
C LEU A 217 17.72 -23.55 -4.16
N THR A 218 18.37 -23.90 -5.25
CA THR A 218 19.15 -22.95 -6.08
C THR A 218 18.36 -22.42 -7.28
N SER A 219 17.44 -23.24 -7.79
CA SER A 219 16.53 -22.90 -8.88
C SER A 219 15.27 -23.76 -8.79
N ILE A 220 14.17 -23.21 -9.31
CA ILE A 220 12.89 -23.92 -9.45
C ILE A 220 12.18 -23.45 -10.73
N ILE A 221 11.60 -24.39 -11.46
CA ILE A 221 10.87 -24.12 -12.70
C ILE A 221 9.39 -24.23 -12.40
N LEU A 222 8.66 -23.10 -12.53
CA LEU A 222 7.24 -22.98 -12.18
C LEU A 222 6.37 -22.62 -13.40
N SER A 223 6.86 -22.80 -14.63
CA SER A 223 6.16 -22.37 -15.84
C SER A 223 4.84 -23.11 -16.10
N SER A 224 4.64 -24.28 -15.50
CA SER A 224 3.36 -25.04 -15.59
C SER A 224 2.32 -24.60 -14.57
N PHE A 225 2.68 -23.75 -13.60
CA PHE A 225 1.77 -23.33 -12.55
C PHE A 225 0.72 -22.37 -13.09
N ASN A 226 -0.55 -22.69 -12.86
CA ASN A 226 -1.67 -21.79 -12.99
C ASN A 226 -2.10 -21.37 -11.59
N THR A 227 -1.99 -20.07 -11.28
CA THR A 227 -2.31 -19.54 -9.94
C THR A 227 -3.60 -18.72 -9.91
N ALA A 228 -4.41 -18.76 -10.96
CA ALA A 228 -5.59 -17.90 -11.09
C ALA A 228 -6.62 -18.07 -9.95
N ASN A 229 -6.69 -19.25 -9.33
CA ASN A 229 -7.60 -19.55 -8.22
C ASN A 229 -6.95 -19.43 -6.83
N VAL A 230 -5.67 -19.07 -6.77
CA VAL A 230 -4.93 -19.01 -5.50
C VAL A 230 -5.33 -17.75 -4.72
N THR A 231 -5.70 -17.93 -3.46
CA THR A 231 -6.06 -16.84 -2.54
C THR A 231 -5.00 -16.56 -1.47
N ASP A 232 -4.13 -17.54 -1.19
CA ASP A 232 -3.05 -17.45 -0.19
C ASP A 232 -1.70 -17.85 -0.82
N MET A 233 -0.75 -16.91 -0.80
CA MET A 233 0.66 -17.10 -1.19
C MET A 233 1.62 -16.72 -0.06
N SER A 234 1.12 -16.62 1.17
CA SER A 234 1.92 -16.28 2.35
C SER A 234 3.07 -17.29 2.51
N PHE A 235 4.25 -16.81 2.85
CA PHE A 235 5.46 -17.62 3.07
C PHE A 235 5.89 -18.54 1.91
N MET A 236 5.32 -18.43 0.70
CA MET A 236 5.51 -19.43 -0.38
C MET A 236 6.98 -19.76 -0.67
N PHE A 237 7.87 -18.76 -0.62
CA PHE A 237 9.32 -18.89 -0.78
C PHE A 237 10.11 -18.44 0.45
N TYR A 238 9.46 -18.35 1.62
CA TYR A 238 10.11 -17.96 2.87
C TYR A 238 11.40 -18.77 3.09
N GLY A 239 12.49 -18.13 3.50
CA GLY A 239 13.73 -18.83 3.87
C GLY A 239 14.48 -19.51 2.70
N CYS A 240 14.06 -19.34 1.45
CA CYS A 240 14.75 -19.86 0.26
C CYS A 240 16.04 -19.07 -0.06
N SER A 241 16.99 -19.05 0.87
CA SER A 241 18.17 -18.18 0.84
C SER A 241 19.17 -18.50 -0.27
N SER A 242 19.16 -19.70 -0.85
CA SER A 242 20.01 -20.09 -1.99
C SER A 242 19.40 -19.78 -3.37
N LEU A 243 18.12 -19.37 -3.45
CA LEU A 243 17.52 -18.99 -4.73
C LEU A 243 18.17 -17.70 -5.24
N THR A 244 18.75 -17.75 -6.43
CA THR A 244 19.42 -16.59 -7.05
C THR A 244 18.54 -15.89 -8.10
N SER A 245 17.57 -16.61 -8.65
CA SER A 245 16.56 -16.11 -9.59
C SER A 245 15.25 -16.87 -9.42
N LEU A 246 14.14 -16.21 -9.73
CA LEU A 246 12.80 -16.79 -9.67
C LEU A 246 11.96 -16.20 -10.81
N LYS A 247 11.41 -17.07 -11.66
CA LYS A 247 10.58 -16.66 -12.80
C LYS A 247 9.10 -16.84 -12.44
N LEU A 248 8.37 -15.73 -12.34
CA LEU A 248 6.97 -15.68 -11.92
C LEU A 248 6.04 -15.04 -12.96
N SER A 249 6.47 -14.92 -14.22
CA SER A 249 5.72 -14.21 -15.27
C SER A 249 4.36 -14.86 -15.60
N ASN A 250 4.18 -16.14 -15.27
CA ASN A 250 2.92 -16.87 -15.43
C ASN A 250 1.98 -16.76 -14.22
N PHE A 251 2.40 -16.12 -13.13
CA PHE A 251 1.56 -15.99 -11.95
C PHE A 251 0.46 -14.96 -12.19
N ASN A 252 -0.78 -15.38 -11.98
CA ASN A 252 -1.93 -14.50 -11.82
C ASN A 252 -2.22 -14.35 -10.33
N THR A 253 -2.11 -13.13 -9.80
CA THR A 253 -2.31 -12.84 -8.37
C THR A 253 -3.60 -12.08 -8.07
N ALA A 254 -4.49 -11.92 -9.06
CA ALA A 254 -5.68 -11.07 -8.92
C ALA A 254 -6.62 -11.51 -7.78
N ASN A 255 -6.64 -12.80 -7.43
CA ASN A 255 -7.46 -13.34 -6.34
C ASN A 255 -6.70 -13.49 -5.01
N VAL A 256 -5.41 -13.14 -4.96
CA VAL A 256 -4.59 -13.31 -3.76
C VAL A 256 -4.94 -12.24 -2.74
N THR A 257 -5.15 -12.67 -1.49
CA THR A 257 -5.48 -11.79 -0.37
C THR A 257 -4.37 -11.71 0.68
N ASP A 258 -3.51 -12.73 0.77
CA ASP A 258 -2.34 -12.77 1.67
C ASP A 258 -1.04 -13.05 0.90
N MET A 259 -0.08 -12.13 1.01
CA MET A 259 1.30 -12.23 0.50
C MET A 259 2.34 -12.06 1.62
N GLY A 260 1.92 -12.21 2.87
CA GLY A 260 2.75 -12.06 4.05
C GLY A 260 3.97 -12.97 3.98
N SER A 261 5.16 -12.41 4.16
CA SER A 261 6.43 -13.12 4.14
C SER A 261 6.74 -13.93 2.87
N MET A 262 6.03 -13.71 1.75
CA MET A 262 6.14 -14.52 0.53
C MET A 262 7.59 -14.73 0.06
N PHE A 263 8.43 -13.69 0.13
CA PHE A 263 9.85 -13.75 -0.23
C PHE A 263 10.78 -13.51 0.97
N SER A 264 10.27 -13.54 2.20
CA SER A 264 11.09 -13.22 3.36
C SER A 264 12.28 -14.18 3.49
N SER A 265 13.44 -13.64 3.84
CA SER A 265 14.73 -14.32 3.95
C SER A 265 15.26 -14.97 2.66
N CYS A 266 14.74 -14.57 1.48
CA CYS A 266 15.32 -14.89 0.17
C CYS A 266 16.59 -14.06 -0.12
N SER A 267 17.62 -14.18 0.72
CA SER A 267 18.83 -13.36 0.65
C SER A 267 19.69 -13.57 -0.60
N GLY A 268 19.52 -14.70 -1.29
CA GLY A 268 20.21 -15.00 -2.56
C GLY A 268 19.64 -14.25 -3.77
N LEU A 269 18.38 -13.79 -3.71
CA LEU A 269 17.74 -13.11 -4.83
C LEU A 269 18.36 -11.74 -5.07
N SER A 270 18.91 -11.53 -6.26
CA SER A 270 19.52 -10.26 -6.65
C SER A 270 18.56 -9.30 -7.36
N SER A 271 17.52 -9.85 -7.96
CA SER A 271 16.41 -9.15 -8.63
C SER A 271 15.16 -10.03 -8.57
N LEU A 272 13.99 -9.42 -8.72
CA LEU A 272 12.70 -10.09 -8.77
C LEU A 272 11.78 -9.33 -9.72
N ALA A 273 11.19 -10.02 -10.69
CA ALA A 273 10.26 -9.42 -11.65
C ALA A 273 8.82 -9.65 -11.18
N LEU A 274 8.12 -8.56 -10.88
CA LEU A 274 6.76 -8.56 -10.29
C LEU A 274 5.75 -7.73 -11.09
N SER A 275 6.08 -7.27 -12.30
CA SER A 275 5.22 -6.36 -13.07
C SER A 275 3.86 -6.97 -13.45
N ASN A 276 3.72 -8.30 -13.43
CA ASN A 276 2.46 -9.01 -13.65
C ASN A 276 1.60 -9.18 -12.39
N PHE A 277 2.09 -8.77 -11.21
CA PHE A 277 1.34 -8.92 -9.96
C PHE A 277 0.23 -7.86 -9.92
N ASP A 278 -1.02 -8.31 -9.83
CA ASP A 278 -2.15 -7.49 -9.38
C ASP A 278 -2.35 -7.71 -7.89
N THR A 279 -2.16 -6.66 -7.10
CA THR A 279 -2.32 -6.71 -5.63
C THR A 279 -3.56 -5.98 -5.12
N SER A 280 -4.51 -5.66 -6.01
CA SER A 280 -5.74 -4.93 -5.65
C SER A 280 -6.53 -5.58 -4.53
N ASN A 281 -6.50 -6.91 -4.39
CA ASN A 281 -7.22 -7.66 -3.36
C ASN A 281 -6.37 -8.02 -2.13
N VAL A 282 -5.08 -7.69 -2.13
CA VAL A 282 -4.15 -8.05 -1.05
C VAL A 282 -4.41 -7.19 0.19
N LYS A 283 -4.56 -7.86 1.34
CA LYS A 283 -4.76 -7.22 2.65
C LYS A 283 -3.49 -7.27 3.51
N ASN A 284 -2.68 -8.32 3.36
CA ASN A 284 -1.49 -8.56 4.17
C ASN A 284 -0.22 -8.61 3.31
N MET A 285 0.70 -7.67 3.54
CA MET A 285 2.05 -7.62 2.96
C MET A 285 3.13 -7.62 4.05
N THR A 286 2.79 -8.03 5.28
CA THR A 286 3.73 -8.10 6.40
C THR A 286 4.95 -8.90 5.99
N ARG A 287 6.15 -8.35 6.21
CA ARG A 287 7.43 -9.03 5.92
C ARG A 287 7.63 -9.48 4.46
N MET A 288 6.84 -9.03 3.47
CA MET A 288 6.87 -9.58 2.10
C MET A 288 8.28 -9.72 1.52
N PHE A 289 9.16 -8.74 1.73
CA PHE A 289 10.58 -8.75 1.30
C PHE A 289 11.56 -8.70 2.46
N ASN A 290 11.14 -9.04 3.68
CA ASN A 290 12.00 -9.00 4.86
C ASN A 290 13.25 -9.87 4.65
N GLY A 291 14.45 -9.37 4.94
CA GLY A 291 15.69 -10.14 4.84
C GLY A 291 16.12 -10.46 3.41
N CYS A 292 15.49 -9.87 2.38
CA CYS A 292 15.93 -9.96 0.98
C CYS A 292 17.19 -9.13 0.73
N SER A 293 18.26 -9.42 1.47
CA SER A 293 19.49 -8.63 1.50
C SER A 293 20.29 -8.72 0.19
N GLY A 294 19.94 -9.61 -0.74
CA GLY A 294 20.52 -9.68 -2.08
C GLY A 294 19.97 -8.65 -3.07
N LEU A 295 18.73 -8.17 -2.87
CA LEU A 295 18.02 -7.32 -3.84
C LEU A 295 18.71 -5.97 -4.00
N LYS A 296 19.07 -5.63 -5.24
CA LYS A 296 19.70 -4.35 -5.59
C LYS A 296 18.68 -3.30 -6.04
N SER A 297 17.61 -3.76 -6.67
CA SER A 297 16.48 -2.96 -7.15
C SER A 297 15.21 -3.79 -7.03
N LEU A 298 14.08 -3.12 -6.91
CA LEU A 298 12.76 -3.74 -6.85
C LEU A 298 11.77 -2.80 -7.53
N ASP A 299 11.15 -3.26 -8.61
CA ASP A 299 10.08 -2.52 -9.29
C ASP A 299 8.75 -2.90 -8.66
N LEU A 300 8.06 -1.90 -8.11
CA LEU A 300 6.77 -2.04 -7.44
C LEU A 300 5.66 -1.24 -8.15
N SER A 301 5.88 -0.81 -9.39
CA SER A 301 4.96 0.07 -10.12
C SER A 301 3.55 -0.52 -10.31
N SER A 302 3.41 -1.85 -10.38
CA SER A 302 2.12 -2.55 -10.50
C SER A 302 1.38 -2.74 -9.17
N PHE A 303 2.01 -2.48 -8.02
CA PHE A 303 1.38 -2.69 -6.73
C PHE A 303 0.26 -1.66 -6.48
N LYS A 304 -0.92 -2.19 -6.17
CA LYS A 304 -2.09 -1.44 -5.70
C LYS A 304 -2.27 -1.77 -4.23
N THR A 305 -2.09 -0.80 -3.33
CA THR A 305 -2.05 -1.06 -1.86
C THR A 305 -3.25 -0.50 -1.10
N ALA A 306 -4.26 0.03 -1.78
CA ALA A 306 -5.41 0.68 -1.13
C ALA A 306 -6.16 -0.23 -0.13
N ASN A 307 -6.14 -1.55 -0.33
CA ASN A 307 -6.79 -2.53 0.56
C ASN A 307 -5.84 -3.16 1.60
N VAL A 308 -4.55 -2.77 1.61
CA VAL A 308 -3.56 -3.34 2.53
C VAL A 308 -3.71 -2.71 3.91
N THR A 309 -3.85 -3.56 4.93
CA THR A 309 -3.95 -3.15 6.34
C THR A 309 -2.69 -3.47 7.15
N TYR A 310 -1.92 -4.49 6.73
CA TYR A 310 -0.70 -4.93 7.41
C TYR A 310 0.54 -4.82 6.51
N MET A 311 1.47 -3.91 6.85
CA MET A 311 2.69 -3.62 6.07
C MET A 311 3.98 -3.61 6.91
N SER A 312 3.90 -4.05 8.17
CA SER A 312 5.05 -4.11 9.08
C SER A 312 6.20 -4.95 8.50
N TYR A 313 7.44 -4.54 8.74
CA TYR A 313 8.68 -5.21 8.28
C TYR A 313 8.84 -5.41 6.76
N MET A 314 7.99 -4.80 5.91
CA MET A 314 7.91 -5.14 4.47
C MET A 314 9.27 -5.16 3.76
N PHE A 315 10.15 -4.17 4.02
CA PHE A 315 11.49 -4.06 3.44
C PHE A 315 12.62 -4.23 4.46
N ASN A 316 12.32 -4.65 5.69
CA ASN A 316 13.32 -4.82 6.75
C ASN A 316 14.47 -5.71 6.26
N GLY A 317 15.72 -5.22 6.31
CA GLY A 317 16.91 -5.99 5.99
C GLY A 317 17.21 -6.08 4.50
N CYS A 318 16.51 -5.32 3.64
CA CYS A 318 16.84 -5.14 2.23
C CYS A 318 18.09 -4.24 2.06
N SER A 319 19.20 -4.66 2.66
CA SER A 319 20.40 -3.83 2.87
C SER A 319 21.16 -3.48 1.59
N ARG A 320 20.81 -4.07 0.44
CA ARG A 320 21.40 -3.78 -0.87
C ARG A 320 20.58 -2.85 -1.76
N LEU A 321 19.34 -2.54 -1.41
CA LEU A 321 18.54 -1.56 -2.15
C LEU A 321 19.18 -0.17 -2.06
N THR A 322 19.29 0.50 -3.21
CA THR A 322 19.82 1.88 -3.27
C THR A 322 18.75 2.94 -3.48
N SER A 323 17.62 2.53 -4.04
CA SER A 323 16.43 3.34 -4.30
C SER A 323 15.19 2.44 -4.21
N LEU A 324 14.06 3.05 -3.90
CA LEU A 324 12.76 2.38 -3.84
C LEU A 324 11.69 3.42 -4.20
N ASP A 325 10.91 3.14 -5.24
CA ASP A 325 9.79 3.98 -5.63
C ASP A 325 8.51 3.46 -4.99
N LEU A 326 7.86 4.31 -4.19
CA LEU A 326 6.63 4.03 -3.46
C LEU A 326 5.54 5.06 -3.79
N SER A 327 5.69 5.82 -4.88
CA SER A 327 4.75 6.89 -5.27
C SER A 327 3.31 6.38 -5.45
N ASN A 328 3.13 5.13 -5.89
CA ASN A 328 1.81 4.50 -6.07
C ASN A 328 1.22 3.89 -4.78
N PHE A 329 1.93 3.92 -3.65
CA PHE A 329 1.44 3.33 -2.41
C PHE A 329 0.38 4.23 -1.77
N ASN A 330 -0.80 3.67 -1.54
CA ASN A 330 -1.81 4.20 -0.64
C ASN A 330 -1.71 3.47 0.70
N THR A 331 -1.44 4.20 1.79
CA THR A 331 -1.27 3.65 3.14
C THR A 331 -2.39 4.05 4.11
N SER A 332 -3.46 4.67 3.63
CA SER A 332 -4.56 5.20 4.47
C SER A 332 -5.21 4.14 5.38
N ASN A 333 -5.19 2.86 5.00
CA ASN A 333 -5.73 1.75 5.80
C ASN A 333 -4.70 1.03 6.67
N VAL A 334 -3.42 1.44 6.65
CA VAL A 334 -2.34 0.78 7.39
C VAL A 334 -2.30 1.26 8.83
N THR A 335 -2.26 0.34 9.78
CA THR A 335 -2.23 0.66 11.23
C THR A 335 -0.86 0.44 11.88
N ILE A 336 -0.02 -0.42 11.33
CA ILE A 336 1.30 -0.77 11.90
C ILE A 336 2.38 -0.70 10.82
N MET A 337 3.35 0.19 11.01
CA MET A 337 4.50 0.41 10.12
C MET A 337 5.84 0.08 10.78
N SER A 338 5.80 -0.65 11.91
CA SER A 338 7.00 -1.05 12.64
C SER A 338 8.00 -1.78 11.73
N TYR A 339 9.29 -1.43 11.87
CA TYR A 339 10.42 -1.98 11.13
C TYR A 339 10.35 -1.88 9.59
N MET A 340 9.42 -1.12 8.99
CA MET A 340 9.16 -1.18 7.55
C MET A 340 10.43 -1.06 6.67
N PHE A 341 11.35 -0.15 7.03
CA PHE A 341 12.63 0.08 6.34
C PHE A 341 13.85 -0.24 7.21
N TYR A 342 13.68 -0.98 8.30
CA TYR A 342 14.78 -1.32 9.22
C TYR A 342 15.97 -1.93 8.46
N ASN A 343 17.19 -1.42 8.70
CA ASN A 343 18.42 -1.89 8.08
C ASN A 343 18.45 -1.86 6.53
N CYS A 344 17.68 -0.95 5.90
CA CYS A 344 17.84 -0.58 4.48
C CYS A 344 19.09 0.32 4.29
N SER A 345 20.24 -0.18 4.71
CA SER A 345 21.44 0.63 4.98
C SER A 345 22.08 1.31 3.76
N ARG A 346 21.73 0.92 2.53
CA ARG A 346 22.24 1.50 1.28
C ARG A 346 21.26 2.41 0.56
N LEU A 347 20.04 2.56 1.07
CA LEU A 347 19.03 3.45 0.52
C LEU A 347 19.52 4.89 0.60
N LYS A 348 19.56 5.59 -0.54
CA LYS A 348 20.09 6.98 -0.63
C LYS A 348 19.01 8.04 -0.50
N SER A 349 17.81 7.72 -0.98
CA SER A 349 16.63 8.57 -0.97
C SER A 349 15.40 7.70 -0.80
N LEU A 350 14.35 8.27 -0.22
CA LEU A 350 13.06 7.62 -0.04
C LEU A 350 11.98 8.69 -0.14
N ASN A 351 11.11 8.60 -1.13
CA ASN A 351 9.96 9.49 -1.26
C ASN A 351 8.76 8.86 -0.54
N LEU A 352 8.20 9.57 0.43
CA LEU A 352 7.06 9.15 1.26
C LEU A 352 5.88 10.13 1.17
N SER A 353 5.85 11.01 0.16
CA SER A 353 4.81 12.04 0.04
C SER A 353 3.40 11.47 -0.17
N SER A 354 3.28 10.23 -0.65
CA SER A 354 2.01 9.50 -0.83
C SER A 354 1.52 8.80 0.45
N PHE A 355 2.34 8.75 1.50
CA PHE A 355 1.99 8.03 2.73
C PHE A 355 1.00 8.86 3.55
N ASP A 356 -0.18 8.29 3.76
CA ASP A 356 -1.12 8.70 4.80
C ASP A 356 -0.85 7.84 6.04
N THR A 357 -0.43 8.49 7.13
CA THR A 357 -0.14 7.82 8.41
C THR A 357 -1.18 8.11 9.49
N SER A 358 -2.30 8.74 9.15
CA SER A 358 -3.33 9.17 10.11
C SER A 358 -3.89 8.02 10.94
N ASN A 359 -3.92 6.79 10.41
CA ASN A 359 -4.39 5.59 11.11
C ASN A 359 -3.27 4.75 11.76
N VAL A 360 -2.01 5.16 11.65
CA VAL A 360 -0.86 4.39 12.16
C VAL A 360 -0.72 4.58 13.67
N THR A 361 -0.54 3.47 14.40
CA THR A 361 -0.38 3.46 15.86
C THR A 361 1.02 3.05 16.33
N ASP A 362 1.82 2.40 15.47
CA ASP A 362 3.17 1.91 15.79
C ASP A 362 4.16 2.12 14.63
N MET A 363 5.25 2.85 14.91
CA MET A 363 6.37 3.16 14.02
C MET A 363 7.73 2.76 14.62
N ILE A 364 7.75 1.84 15.60
CA ILE A 364 8.99 1.40 16.24
C ILE A 364 9.97 0.89 15.17
N TYR A 365 11.24 1.30 15.26
CA TYR A 365 12.32 0.88 14.35
C TYR A 365 12.11 1.18 12.85
N MET A 366 11.12 1.98 12.45
CA MET A 366 10.71 2.12 11.05
C MET A 366 11.87 2.42 10.08
N PHE A 367 12.79 3.31 10.47
CA PHE A 367 13.95 3.70 9.66
C PHE A 367 15.30 3.29 10.28
N LYS A 368 15.32 2.53 11.40
CA LYS A 368 16.59 2.23 12.11
C LYS A 368 17.64 1.66 11.15
N ASP A 369 18.89 2.09 11.30
CA ASP A 369 20.04 1.68 10.48
C ASP A 369 19.94 2.01 8.98
N CYS A 370 19.11 2.98 8.56
CA CYS A 370 19.12 3.56 7.20
C CYS A 370 20.32 4.52 7.00
N LYS A 371 21.54 3.98 7.10
CA LYS A 371 22.81 4.73 7.21
C LYS A 371 23.17 5.63 6.03
N LYS A 372 22.54 5.46 4.86
CA LYS A 372 22.86 6.24 3.64
C LYS A 372 21.81 7.29 3.26
N LEU A 373 20.66 7.32 3.95
CA LEU A 373 19.71 8.42 3.79
C LEU A 373 20.36 9.72 4.28
N LYS A 374 20.23 10.79 3.49
CA LYS A 374 20.77 12.12 3.82
C LYS A 374 19.70 13.05 4.34
N SER A 375 18.56 13.07 3.69
CA SER A 375 17.36 13.75 4.12
C SER A 375 16.18 12.80 4.11
N LEU A 376 15.18 13.11 4.93
CA LEU A 376 13.88 12.43 4.92
C LEU A 376 12.79 13.47 5.05
N ASP A 377 11.82 13.45 4.14
CA ASP A 377 10.67 14.34 4.19
C ASP A 377 9.47 13.58 4.73
N LEU A 378 9.04 13.96 5.94
CA LEU A 378 7.90 13.40 6.67
C LEU A 378 6.81 14.47 6.85
N SER A 379 6.80 15.52 6.02
CA SER A 379 5.80 16.59 6.11
C SER A 379 4.35 16.14 5.84
N SER A 380 4.15 14.98 5.20
CA SER A 380 2.85 14.32 5.03
C SER A 380 2.43 13.45 6.22
N PHE A 381 3.33 13.20 7.19
CA PHE A 381 3.04 12.28 8.28
C PHE A 381 2.16 12.96 9.33
N ASN A 382 0.95 12.42 9.50
CA ASN A 382 0.12 12.67 10.68
C ASN A 382 0.42 11.59 11.72
N THR A 383 0.95 11.97 12.87
CA THR A 383 1.36 11.03 13.93
C THR A 383 0.53 11.13 15.21
N ALA A 384 -0.62 11.80 15.16
CA ALA A 384 -1.47 12.01 16.33
C ALA A 384 -1.91 10.70 17.02
N ASN A 385 -2.08 9.62 16.25
CA ASN A 385 -2.48 8.31 16.74
C ASN A 385 -1.31 7.37 17.10
N VAL A 386 -0.06 7.78 16.87
CA VAL A 386 1.11 6.93 17.09
C VAL A 386 1.45 6.87 18.57
N THR A 387 1.49 5.66 19.12
CA THR A 387 1.80 5.40 20.53
C THR A 387 3.24 4.93 20.75
N ASN A 388 3.92 4.45 19.71
CA ASN A 388 5.30 3.97 19.80
C ASN A 388 6.15 4.39 18.60
N MET A 389 7.20 5.15 18.86
CA MET A 389 8.23 5.56 17.89
C MET A 389 9.64 5.25 18.41
N SER A 390 9.78 4.31 19.36
CA SER A 390 11.08 3.98 19.93
C SER A 390 12.03 3.52 18.82
N TYR A 391 13.28 3.97 18.88
CA TYR A 391 14.32 3.67 17.91
C TYR A 391 14.00 4.01 16.43
N MET A 392 12.97 4.83 16.13
CA MET A 392 12.51 5.07 14.75
C MET A 392 13.64 5.45 13.79
N PHE A 393 14.58 6.31 14.22
CA PHE A 393 15.73 6.75 13.42
C PHE A 393 17.08 6.23 13.94
N ASN A 394 17.09 5.32 14.92
CA ASN A 394 18.33 4.88 15.57
C ASN A 394 19.37 4.40 14.53
N GLY A 395 20.64 4.78 14.67
CA GLY A 395 21.69 4.37 13.74
C GLY A 395 21.59 4.97 12.33
N CYS A 396 20.70 5.94 12.08
CA CYS A 396 20.65 6.71 10.83
C CYS A 396 21.76 7.76 10.78
N SER A 397 23.02 7.33 10.89
CA SER A 397 24.18 8.22 10.94
C SER A 397 24.38 9.06 9.67
N GLY A 398 23.71 8.72 8.56
CA GLY A 398 23.74 9.50 7.33
C GLY A 398 22.84 10.73 7.34
N LEU A 399 21.77 10.73 8.15
CA LEU A 399 20.75 11.77 8.14
C LEU A 399 21.32 13.08 8.67
N THR A 400 21.20 14.12 7.86
CA THR A 400 21.51 15.51 8.22
C THR A 400 20.26 16.31 8.53
N THR A 401 19.14 15.95 7.91
CA THR A 401 17.89 16.71 8.02
C THR A 401 16.67 15.80 7.93
N ILE A 402 15.69 16.06 8.78
CA ILE A 402 14.36 15.44 8.72
C ILE A 402 13.36 16.58 8.68
N TYR A 403 12.52 16.61 7.64
CA TYR A 403 11.46 17.61 7.50
C TYR A 403 10.15 17.08 8.05
N VAL A 404 9.42 17.93 8.75
CA VAL A 404 8.08 17.64 9.27
C VAL A 404 7.15 18.85 9.12
N SER A 405 5.85 18.62 9.30
CA SER A 405 4.82 19.64 9.47
C SER A 405 4.31 19.65 10.92
N ASP A 406 3.33 20.50 11.21
CA ASP A 406 2.61 20.51 12.51
C ASP A 406 1.87 19.19 12.81
N ASP A 407 1.60 18.37 11.79
CA ASP A 407 0.87 17.10 11.95
C ASP A 407 1.77 15.99 12.52
N PHE A 408 3.09 16.19 12.53
CA PHE A 408 4.04 15.33 13.22
C PHE A 408 4.13 15.72 14.69
N THR A 409 3.31 15.09 15.52
CA THR A 409 3.28 15.30 16.97
C THR A 409 3.87 14.12 17.74
N THR A 410 4.49 14.41 18.89
CA THR A 410 4.86 13.41 19.88
C THR A 410 4.25 13.80 21.22
N SER A 411 3.38 12.96 21.78
CA SER A 411 2.72 13.20 23.07
C SER A 411 3.45 12.52 24.23
N ASP A 412 3.13 12.90 25.48
CA ASP A 412 3.72 12.26 26.68
C ASP A 412 3.41 10.75 26.78
N GLY A 413 2.32 10.29 26.16
CA GLY A 413 1.99 8.86 26.03
C GLY A 413 2.75 8.13 24.93
N THR A 414 3.48 8.83 24.06
CA THR A 414 4.24 8.24 22.95
C THR A 414 5.57 7.70 23.45
N SER A 415 5.78 6.38 23.37
CA SER A 415 7.06 5.76 23.71
C SER A 415 8.10 6.07 22.62
N GLY A 416 9.08 6.90 22.94
CA GLY A 416 10.11 7.36 22.00
C GLY A 416 11.54 7.08 22.43
N SER A 417 11.77 5.97 23.16
CA SER A 417 13.08 5.63 23.70
C SER A 417 14.11 5.46 22.58
N PHE A 418 15.28 6.11 22.74
CA PHE A 418 16.42 6.01 21.82
C PHE A 418 16.10 6.32 20.34
N MET A 419 15.02 7.06 20.07
CA MET A 419 14.56 7.46 18.73
C MET A 419 15.69 7.96 17.82
N PHE A 420 16.60 8.78 18.35
CA PHE A 420 17.69 9.42 17.61
C PHE A 420 19.07 8.88 17.94
N LYS A 421 19.19 7.83 18.75
CA LYS A 421 20.51 7.32 19.15
C LYS A 421 21.36 7.03 17.91
N ASP A 422 22.62 7.48 17.90
CA ASP A 422 23.58 7.33 16.80
C ASP A 422 23.23 8.09 15.49
N CYS A 423 22.37 9.11 15.55
CA CYS A 423 22.10 10.06 14.44
C CYS A 423 23.11 11.21 14.43
N THR A 424 24.41 10.90 14.35
CA THR A 424 25.50 11.83 14.68
C THR A 424 25.61 13.07 13.78
N ASN A 425 25.00 13.06 12.59
CA ASN A 425 25.07 14.16 11.63
C ASN A 425 23.79 15.02 11.60
N LEU A 426 22.80 14.71 12.43
CA LEU A 426 21.51 15.37 12.40
C LEU A 426 21.60 16.79 12.97
N VAL A 427 21.08 17.76 12.22
CA VAL A 427 21.05 19.17 12.61
C VAL A 427 19.66 19.73 12.33
N GLY A 428 18.98 20.14 13.40
CA GLY A 428 17.74 20.92 13.35
C GLY A 428 17.93 22.25 14.05
N ALA A 429 16.95 22.67 14.85
CA ALA A 429 17.11 23.79 15.78
C ALA A 429 18.24 23.56 16.81
N ALA A 430 18.46 22.29 17.19
CA ALA A 430 19.62 21.86 17.96
C ALA A 430 20.53 20.93 17.15
N PRO A 431 21.87 20.99 17.36
CA PRO A 431 22.77 19.95 16.88
C PRO A 431 22.56 18.65 17.68
N TYR A 432 22.81 17.51 17.06
CA TYR A 432 22.73 16.20 17.71
C TYR A 432 23.52 16.14 19.04
N ASN A 433 22.91 15.53 20.06
CA ASN A 433 23.51 15.26 21.36
C ASN A 433 23.21 13.81 21.80
N SER A 434 24.26 13.05 22.14
CA SER A 434 24.15 11.64 22.52
C SER A 434 23.40 11.40 23.85
N GLY A 435 23.28 12.41 24.71
CA GLY A 435 22.45 12.39 25.91
C GLY A 435 20.97 12.71 25.66
N LYS A 436 20.62 13.30 24.51
CA LYS A 436 19.25 13.69 24.14
C LYS A 436 18.78 12.87 22.93
N THR A 437 18.39 11.62 23.16
CA THR A 437 18.06 10.67 22.08
C THR A 437 16.60 10.26 22.02
N LYS A 438 15.75 10.84 22.88
CA LYS A 438 14.32 10.50 23.02
C LYS A 438 13.45 11.37 22.10
N GLN A 439 12.15 11.07 22.05
CA GLN A 439 11.15 11.80 21.26
C GLN A 439 11.01 13.28 21.61
N SER A 440 11.45 13.73 22.78
CA SER A 440 11.45 15.16 23.10
C SER A 440 12.27 16.01 22.12
N MET A 441 13.19 15.41 21.37
CA MET A 441 13.95 16.06 20.29
C MET A 441 13.28 15.97 18.91
N ALA A 442 12.11 15.32 18.80
CA ALA A 442 11.37 15.13 17.55
C ALA A 442 10.49 16.34 17.22
N ASN A 443 11.09 17.52 17.17
CA ASN A 443 10.41 18.76 16.83
C ASN A 443 11.38 19.72 16.12
N TYR A 444 10.84 20.73 15.43
CA TYR A 444 11.64 21.71 14.69
C TYR A 444 11.91 23.02 15.45
N ARG A 445 11.43 23.15 16.70
CA ARG A 445 11.58 24.39 17.51
C ARG A 445 12.85 24.39 18.36
N SER A 446 13.08 23.28 19.06
CA SER A 446 14.26 23.05 19.92
C SER A 446 14.94 21.71 19.65
N GLY A 447 14.32 20.89 18.80
CA GLY A 447 14.75 19.54 18.48
C GLY A 447 15.62 19.44 17.23
N TYR A 448 15.62 18.23 16.67
CA TYR A 448 16.47 17.84 15.55
C TYR A 448 15.80 17.93 14.18
N PHE A 449 14.53 18.30 14.12
CA PHE A 449 13.82 18.44 12.85
C PHE A 449 13.94 19.85 12.30
N LYS A 450 13.54 19.98 11.04
CA LYS A 450 13.25 21.26 10.38
C LYS A 450 11.84 21.21 9.83
N THR A 451 11.23 22.36 9.64
CA THR A 451 10.09 22.53 8.73
C THR A 451 10.55 23.37 7.55
N TYR A 452 9.65 23.69 6.62
CA TYR A 452 9.99 24.48 5.46
C TYR A 452 8.76 25.14 4.84
N PHE A 453 9.03 26.08 3.93
CA PHE A 453 8.07 26.45 2.90
C PHE A 453 8.69 26.25 1.51
N THR A 454 7.84 26.16 0.49
CA THR A 454 8.25 26.11 -0.91
C THR A 454 7.78 27.35 -1.65
N LEU A 455 8.58 27.76 -2.63
CA LEU A 455 8.23 28.76 -3.63
C LEU A 455 8.61 28.21 -5.02
N GLY A 456 7.63 27.63 -5.70
CA GLY A 456 7.87 26.73 -6.83
C GLY A 456 8.68 25.51 -6.36
N GLU A 457 9.79 25.22 -7.03
CA GLU A 457 10.68 24.11 -6.68
C GLU A 457 11.66 24.44 -5.53
N ASN A 458 11.77 25.72 -5.16
CA ASN A 458 12.72 26.15 -4.14
C ASN A 458 12.18 25.85 -2.74
N LYS A 459 12.94 25.08 -1.96
CA LYS A 459 12.66 24.78 -0.55
C LYS A 459 13.50 25.70 0.35
N VAL A 460 12.84 26.39 1.27
CA VAL A 460 13.48 27.23 2.30
C VAL A 460 13.24 26.62 3.67
N GLU A 461 14.33 26.21 4.33
CA GLU A 461 14.27 25.52 5.62
C GLU A 461 14.02 26.50 6.78
N LEU A 462 13.23 26.08 7.76
CA LEU A 462 12.91 26.83 8.97
C LEU A 462 13.08 25.93 10.19
N CYS A 463 13.68 26.46 11.26
CA CYS A 463 13.74 25.82 12.57
C CYS A 463 14.07 26.84 13.65
N GLY A 464 13.79 26.52 14.91
CA GLY A 464 13.97 27.42 16.06
C GLY A 464 12.66 27.75 16.75
N GLU A 465 12.76 28.29 17.97
CA GLU A 465 11.59 28.70 18.76
C GLU A 465 10.72 29.69 17.98
N GLN A 466 11.37 30.68 17.37
CA GLN A 466 10.78 31.57 16.38
C GLN A 466 11.22 31.12 15.00
N LEU A 467 10.25 30.74 14.17
CA LEU A 467 10.52 30.44 12.77
C LEU A 467 10.61 31.75 12.00
N THR A 468 11.78 32.05 11.44
CA THR A 468 11.99 33.29 10.69
C THR A 468 12.69 33.06 9.35
N THR A 469 12.44 33.96 8.42
CA THR A 469 13.22 34.08 7.17
C THR A 469 13.53 35.54 6.89
N ASP A 470 14.66 35.83 6.25
CA ASP A 470 15.05 37.22 5.98
C ASP A 470 14.17 37.86 4.92
N ILE A 471 13.95 37.16 3.80
CA ILE A 471 13.19 37.69 2.66
C ILE A 471 12.22 36.62 2.17
N LEU A 472 10.94 36.98 2.12
CA LEU A 472 9.91 36.27 1.38
C LEU A 472 9.49 37.13 0.18
N ASP A 473 9.98 36.78 -1.00
CA ASP A 473 9.62 37.44 -2.26
C ASP A 473 8.60 36.57 -3.01
N LEU A 474 7.35 37.05 -3.04
CA LEU A 474 6.24 36.39 -3.74
C LEU A 474 6.07 36.91 -5.18
N SER A 475 7.03 37.67 -5.69
CA SER A 475 7.06 38.07 -7.10
C SER A 475 7.34 36.87 -8.01
N GLY A 476 6.68 36.83 -9.17
CA GLY A 476 6.87 35.76 -10.17
C GLY A 476 5.82 34.64 -10.17
N GLU A 477 4.71 34.79 -9.42
CA GLU A 477 3.52 33.93 -9.54
C GLU A 477 3.80 32.43 -9.33
N LYS A 478 4.77 32.10 -8.47
CA LYS A 478 5.16 30.73 -8.12
C LYS A 478 4.25 30.16 -7.03
N ASP A 479 3.99 28.86 -7.13
CA ASP A 479 3.20 28.13 -6.12
C ASP A 479 3.88 28.21 -4.75
N PHE A 480 3.11 28.45 -3.70
CA PHE A 480 3.60 28.62 -2.34
C PHE A 480 2.92 27.63 -1.39
N VAL A 481 3.72 26.91 -0.62
CA VAL A 481 3.26 25.99 0.42
C VAL A 481 4.08 26.22 1.68
N ALA A 482 3.42 26.53 2.80
CA ALA A 482 4.06 26.60 4.10
C ALA A 482 3.62 25.41 4.96
N HIS A 483 4.56 24.70 5.59
CA HIS A 483 4.25 23.56 6.46
C HIS A 483 4.05 23.92 7.94
N ALA A 484 4.39 25.17 8.31
CA ALA A 484 4.13 25.79 9.60
C ALA A 484 4.04 27.33 9.45
N PRO A 485 3.37 28.06 10.35
CA PRO A 485 3.45 29.53 10.41
C PRO A 485 4.86 30.04 10.75
N PHE A 486 5.28 31.17 10.18
CA PHE A 486 6.61 31.77 10.41
C PHE A 486 6.59 33.28 10.22
N THR A 487 7.63 34.01 10.64
CA THR A 487 7.74 35.46 10.44
C THR A 487 8.80 35.78 9.37
N ALA A 488 8.47 36.59 8.36
CA ALA A 488 9.44 37.10 7.41
C ALA A 488 9.93 38.50 7.83
N ASN A 489 11.24 38.73 7.91
CA ASN A 489 11.79 40.05 8.21
C ASN A 489 11.35 41.07 7.16
N THR A 490 11.34 40.67 5.89
CA THR A 490 10.74 41.41 4.77
C THR A 490 9.91 40.47 3.92
N ALA A 491 8.61 40.74 3.78
CA ALA A 491 7.72 40.06 2.84
C ALA A 491 7.31 41.02 1.73
N THR A 492 7.37 40.57 0.48
CA THR A 492 7.03 41.40 -0.68
C THR A 492 6.15 40.64 -1.66
N TYR A 493 5.26 41.38 -2.31
CA TYR A 493 4.48 40.91 -3.45
C TYR A 493 4.45 42.01 -4.50
N SER A 494 4.77 41.65 -5.74
CA SER A 494 4.65 42.58 -6.87
C SER A 494 4.00 41.93 -8.09
N ARG A 495 3.20 42.72 -8.79
CA ARG A 495 2.53 42.30 -10.03
C ARG A 495 2.28 43.49 -10.94
N ASP A 496 2.70 43.37 -12.20
CA ASP A 496 2.45 44.38 -13.24
C ASP A 496 1.16 44.05 -14.02
N LEU A 497 0.18 44.95 -13.94
CA LEU A 497 -1.08 44.87 -14.67
C LEU A 497 -1.21 45.98 -15.72
N SER A 498 -0.12 46.67 -16.09
CA SER A 498 -0.12 47.79 -17.03
C SER A 498 -0.58 47.38 -18.44
N SER A 499 -0.35 46.12 -18.83
CA SER A 499 -0.87 45.55 -20.10
C SER A 499 -2.36 45.18 -20.03
N SER A 500 -2.96 45.17 -18.84
CA SER A 500 -4.34 44.76 -18.62
C SER A 500 -5.31 45.94 -18.79
N LYS A 501 -6.39 45.69 -19.53
CA LYS A 501 -7.53 46.62 -19.58
C LYS A 501 -8.38 46.61 -18.31
N SER A 502 -8.16 45.66 -17.40
CA SER A 502 -8.91 45.54 -16.14
C SER A 502 -8.63 46.71 -15.20
N THR A 503 -9.65 47.15 -14.47
CA THR A 503 -9.48 47.97 -13.25
C THR A 503 -9.64 47.15 -11.97
N TRP A 504 -10.17 45.92 -12.09
CA TRP A 504 -10.41 45.01 -10.99
C TRP A 504 -9.35 43.90 -10.92
N PHE A 505 -9.05 43.44 -9.71
CA PHE A 505 -8.27 42.25 -9.45
C PHE A 505 -8.67 41.59 -8.12
N SER A 506 -8.16 40.40 -7.86
CA SER A 506 -8.30 39.68 -6.60
C SER A 506 -6.92 39.43 -6.00
N LEU A 507 -6.80 39.45 -4.68
CA LEU A 507 -5.54 39.18 -3.99
C LEU A 507 -5.78 38.39 -2.70
N CYS A 508 -4.93 37.40 -2.44
CA CYS A 508 -4.91 36.62 -1.20
C CYS A 508 -3.45 36.40 -0.81
N LEU A 509 -2.93 37.19 0.13
CA LEU A 509 -1.54 37.12 0.58
C LEU A 509 -1.43 36.32 1.88
N PRO A 510 -0.33 35.59 2.10
CA PRO A 510 -0.15 34.79 3.31
C PRO A 510 0.28 35.65 4.51
N PHE A 511 0.27 36.98 4.39
CA PHE A 511 0.60 37.95 5.44
C PHE A 511 -0.35 39.13 5.41
N ALA A 512 -0.46 39.85 6.52
CA ALA A 512 -1.33 41.02 6.65
C ALA A 512 -0.77 42.24 5.90
N TYR A 513 -1.64 43.05 5.31
CA TYR A 513 -1.23 44.24 4.54
C TYR A 513 -2.33 45.32 4.55
N THR A 514 -1.91 46.58 4.42
CA THR A 514 -2.84 47.71 4.25
C THR A 514 -2.87 48.14 2.78
N PRO A 515 -4.06 48.23 2.14
CA PRO A 515 -4.20 48.74 0.77
C PRO A 515 -3.79 50.21 0.67
N ASP A 516 -2.98 50.58 -0.33
CA ASP A 516 -2.58 51.98 -0.57
C ASP A 516 -3.18 52.52 -1.88
N ASN A 517 -2.81 51.93 -3.03
CA ASN A 517 -3.21 52.41 -4.38
C ASN A 517 -4.51 51.81 -4.95
N PHE A 518 -5.26 51.10 -4.12
CA PHE A 518 -6.48 50.40 -4.53
C PHE A 518 -7.46 50.31 -3.37
N THR A 519 -8.74 50.23 -3.71
CA THR A 519 -9.84 50.08 -2.74
C THR A 519 -10.16 48.60 -2.60
N ALA A 520 -10.24 48.14 -1.35
CA ALA A 520 -10.56 46.76 -0.98
C ALA A 520 -12.08 46.56 -0.83
N TYR A 521 -12.56 45.39 -1.23
CA TYR A 521 -13.97 45.04 -1.15
C TYR A 521 -14.18 43.60 -0.66
N GLN A 522 -15.06 43.44 0.33
CA GLN A 522 -15.55 42.15 0.81
C GLN A 522 -16.89 41.77 0.16
N LEU A 523 -17.24 40.49 0.18
CA LEU A 523 -18.54 40.01 -0.28
C LEU A 523 -19.63 40.39 0.72
N LYS A 524 -20.76 40.91 0.21
CA LYS A 524 -21.97 41.22 0.98
C LYS A 524 -23.14 40.28 0.66
N GLY A 525 -23.20 39.75 -0.56
CA GLY A 525 -24.23 38.81 -0.99
C GLY A 525 -24.24 38.62 -2.51
N ALA A 526 -25.20 37.84 -3.00
CA ALA A 526 -25.43 37.70 -4.43
C ALA A 526 -26.92 37.83 -4.76
N SER A 527 -27.22 38.64 -5.79
CA SER A 527 -28.54 38.69 -6.42
C SER A 527 -28.56 37.81 -7.67
N ALA A 528 -29.72 37.69 -8.32
CA ALA A 528 -29.86 36.93 -9.57
C ALA A 528 -28.96 37.46 -10.71
N ASP A 529 -28.54 38.73 -10.66
CA ASP A 529 -27.81 39.39 -11.76
C ASP A 529 -26.47 40.05 -11.33
N ALA A 530 -26.19 40.22 -10.02
CA ALA A 530 -24.98 40.91 -9.55
C ALA A 530 -24.41 40.32 -8.24
N VAL A 531 -23.09 40.45 -8.07
CA VAL A 531 -22.41 40.23 -6.79
C VAL A 531 -22.40 41.54 -6.02
N GLU A 532 -22.92 41.52 -4.80
CA GLU A 532 -22.90 42.67 -3.90
C GLU A 532 -21.61 42.66 -3.08
N ILE A 533 -20.96 43.82 -3.06
CA ILE A 533 -19.70 44.03 -2.35
C ILE A 533 -19.77 45.27 -1.47
N GLU A 534 -18.97 45.25 -0.41
CA GLU A 534 -18.85 46.36 0.54
C GLU A 534 -17.38 46.77 0.66
N GLU A 535 -17.14 48.08 0.68
CA GLU A 535 -15.79 48.62 0.83
C GLU A 535 -15.23 48.29 2.21
N MET A 536 -13.96 47.87 2.25
CA MET A 536 -13.23 47.59 3.47
C MET A 536 -12.23 48.70 3.76
N THR A 537 -12.13 49.09 5.03
CA THR A 537 -11.10 50.02 5.52
C THR A 537 -10.17 49.33 6.49
N GLY A 538 -8.88 49.66 6.45
CA GLY A 538 -7.88 49.17 7.38
C GLY A 538 -7.07 47.99 6.85
N GLU A 539 -6.47 47.25 7.76
CA GLU A 539 -5.58 46.13 7.47
C GLU A 539 -6.37 44.89 7.02
N ILE A 540 -5.92 44.26 5.93
CA ILE A 540 -6.42 42.96 5.48
C ILE A 540 -5.61 41.86 6.19
N ALA A 541 -6.29 41.02 6.95
CA ALA A 541 -5.66 39.92 7.66
C ALA A 541 -5.06 38.87 6.72
N ALA A 542 -3.95 38.26 7.15
CA ALA A 542 -3.25 37.21 6.42
C ALA A 542 -4.21 36.08 5.98
N GLY A 543 -4.13 35.73 4.71
CA GLY A 543 -4.93 34.68 4.08
C GLY A 543 -6.40 34.99 3.82
N THR A 544 -6.81 36.24 3.99
CA THR A 544 -8.13 36.71 3.57
C THR A 544 -8.10 37.04 2.08
N PRO A 545 -8.84 36.31 1.22
CA PRO A 545 -9.01 36.73 -0.16
C PRO A 545 -9.92 37.95 -0.23
N VAL A 546 -9.53 38.93 -1.05
CA VAL A 546 -10.25 40.21 -1.18
C VAL A 546 -10.29 40.63 -2.65
N LEU A 547 -11.39 41.30 -3.04
CA LEU A 547 -11.53 41.94 -4.34
C LEU A 547 -11.03 43.37 -4.26
N PHE A 548 -10.36 43.84 -5.32
CA PHE A 548 -9.75 45.15 -5.36
C PHE A 548 -10.10 45.88 -6.65
N LYS A 549 -10.31 47.18 -6.54
CA LYS A 549 -10.35 48.11 -7.67
C LYS A 549 -9.22 49.12 -7.52
N PHE A 550 -8.46 49.37 -8.58
CA PHE A 550 -7.53 50.50 -8.58
C PHE A 550 -8.28 51.81 -8.31
N LYS A 551 -7.73 52.68 -7.47
CA LYS A 551 -8.25 54.04 -7.32
C LYS A 551 -8.16 54.75 -8.68
N ASP A 552 -9.06 55.69 -8.97
CA ASP A 552 -9.04 56.42 -10.25
C ASP A 552 -7.75 57.26 -10.33
N VAL A 553 -6.68 56.70 -10.91
CA VAL A 553 -5.42 57.40 -11.09
C VAL A 553 -5.46 58.15 -12.42
N VAL A 554 -5.36 59.48 -12.32
CA VAL A 554 -5.12 60.38 -13.44
C VAL A 554 -3.86 59.90 -14.17
N ASN A 555 -4.01 59.44 -15.42
CA ASN A 555 -2.97 59.07 -16.39
C ASN A 555 -2.48 57.61 -16.51
N ASN A 556 -3.26 56.57 -16.18
CA ASN A 556 -3.06 55.19 -16.71
C ASN A 556 -1.66 54.52 -16.56
N GLU A 557 -0.67 55.11 -15.88
CA GLU A 557 0.75 54.70 -15.95
C GLU A 557 1.23 53.82 -14.78
N GLU A 558 0.44 53.61 -13.73
CA GLU A 558 0.85 52.77 -12.58
C GLU A 558 -0.20 51.72 -12.17
N LYS A 559 -0.67 50.86 -13.10
CA LYS A 559 -1.38 49.62 -12.73
C LYS A 559 -0.41 48.55 -12.20
N LYS A 560 0.37 48.91 -11.18
CA LYS A 560 1.34 48.03 -10.53
C LYS A 560 0.92 47.79 -9.09
N ILE A 561 0.90 46.52 -8.69
CA ILE A 561 0.72 46.13 -7.31
C ILE A 561 2.13 45.98 -6.72
N ASN A 562 2.42 46.74 -5.67
CA ASN A 562 3.65 46.62 -4.89
C ASN A 562 3.26 46.65 -3.42
N ILE A 563 3.42 45.54 -2.73
CA ILE A 563 3.11 45.39 -1.32
C ILE A 563 4.38 44.92 -0.61
N SER A 564 4.72 45.57 0.49
CA SER A 564 5.83 45.19 1.35
C SER A 564 5.40 45.27 2.81
N ALA A 565 5.77 44.26 3.59
CA ALA A 565 5.56 44.23 5.03
C ALA A 565 6.86 43.83 5.74
N ASN A 566 7.17 44.52 6.83
CA ASN A 566 8.34 44.22 7.68
C ASN A 566 7.89 43.39 8.88
N LYS A 567 8.67 42.38 9.27
CA LYS A 567 8.33 41.45 10.36
C LYS A 567 6.92 40.86 10.19
N ALA A 568 6.64 40.41 8.97
CA ALA A 568 5.34 39.93 8.56
C ALA A 568 5.11 38.51 9.07
N ASP A 569 4.05 38.29 9.86
CA ASP A 569 3.63 36.95 10.24
C ASP A 569 2.94 36.26 9.06
N ILE A 570 3.53 35.15 8.65
CA ILE A 570 3.11 34.32 7.53
C ILE A 570 2.25 33.17 8.06
N VAL A 571 1.00 33.11 7.64
CA VAL A 571 0.10 32.02 7.98
C VAL A 571 0.43 30.76 7.18
N LYS A 572 0.21 29.59 7.78
CA LYS A 572 0.20 28.32 7.05
C LYS A 572 -0.90 28.43 5.99
N ALA A 573 -0.55 28.21 4.72
CA ALA A 573 -1.49 28.26 3.61
C ALA A 573 -2.49 27.09 3.72
N PRO A 574 -3.80 27.32 3.84
CA PRO A 574 -4.79 26.29 3.52
C PRO A 574 -4.81 26.13 2.00
N VAL A 575 -4.91 24.89 1.50
CA VAL A 575 -5.05 24.61 0.06
C VAL A 575 -6.53 24.51 -0.29
N ASP A 576 -6.90 25.13 -1.42
CA ASP A 576 -8.22 25.33 -2.04
C ASP A 576 -9.35 25.78 -1.09
N GLY A 577 -9.72 27.07 -1.18
CA GLY A 577 -10.87 27.62 -0.47
C GLY A 577 -10.56 28.25 0.89
N THR A 578 -9.45 28.98 1.06
CA THR A 578 -9.44 30.05 2.08
C THR A 578 -10.56 30.98 1.72
N ALA A 579 -11.67 30.81 2.39
CA ALA A 579 -12.94 31.23 1.89
C ALA A 579 -13.53 32.27 2.81
N VAL A 580 -13.91 33.39 2.23
CA VAL A 580 -14.84 34.31 2.88
C VAL A 580 -16.21 34.03 2.29
N ASN A 581 -17.12 33.53 3.13
CA ASN A 581 -18.51 33.37 2.75
C ASN A 581 -19.19 34.73 2.71
N GLY A 582 -20.05 34.95 1.72
CA GLY A 582 -21.03 36.03 1.78
C GLY A 582 -21.94 35.84 3.00
N PRO A 583 -22.44 36.94 3.62
CA PRO A 583 -23.37 36.91 4.75
C PRO A 583 -24.59 35.99 4.59
N ASP A 584 -25.07 35.77 3.36
CA ASP A 584 -26.20 34.90 3.04
C ASP A 584 -25.80 33.44 2.72
N GLY A 585 -24.50 33.14 2.72
CA GLY A 585 -23.94 31.82 2.42
C GLY A 585 -24.16 31.35 0.99
N SER A 586 -24.51 32.23 0.04
CA SER A 586 -24.81 31.90 -1.37
C SER A 586 -23.58 31.90 -2.29
N LEU A 587 -22.55 32.67 -1.90
CA LEU A 587 -21.31 32.89 -2.63
C LEU A 587 -20.13 32.80 -1.67
N GLN A 588 -19.01 32.32 -2.18
CA GLN A 588 -17.76 32.22 -1.47
C GLN A 588 -16.62 32.78 -2.33
N LEU A 589 -15.74 33.59 -1.75
CA LEU A 589 -14.49 34.01 -2.39
C LEU A 589 -13.36 33.15 -1.85
N CYS A 590 -12.75 32.36 -2.72
CA CYS A 590 -11.71 31.37 -2.43
C CYS A 590 -10.33 31.90 -2.84
N GLY A 591 -9.43 32.09 -1.88
CA GLY A 591 -8.02 32.37 -2.15
C GLY A 591 -7.26 31.11 -2.58
N THR A 592 -6.21 31.31 -3.38
CA THR A 592 -5.27 30.25 -3.72
C THR A 592 -3.82 30.69 -3.59
N TYR A 593 -2.97 29.81 -3.09
CA TYR A 593 -1.50 29.94 -3.04
C TYR A 593 -0.79 29.07 -4.07
N GLN A 594 -1.55 28.27 -4.81
CA GLN A 594 -1.08 27.40 -5.88
C GLN A 594 -1.87 27.72 -7.16
N THR A 595 -1.38 27.26 -8.30
CA THR A 595 -2.12 27.40 -9.56
C THR A 595 -3.37 26.50 -9.53
N LYS A 596 -4.57 27.10 -9.44
CA LYS A 596 -5.84 26.39 -9.60
C LYS A 596 -6.17 26.27 -11.08
N THR A 597 -6.20 25.05 -11.61
CA THR A 597 -6.68 24.76 -12.96
C THR A 597 -8.13 24.31 -12.89
N PHE A 598 -8.99 24.85 -13.75
CA PHE A 598 -10.41 24.53 -13.78
C PHE A 598 -10.72 23.48 -14.85
N SER A 599 -11.75 22.69 -14.57
CA SER A 599 -12.30 21.63 -15.42
C SER A 599 -13.77 21.93 -15.76
N SER A 600 -14.40 21.05 -16.55
CA SER A 600 -15.84 21.11 -16.79
C SER A 600 -16.70 20.87 -15.55
N GLU A 601 -16.13 20.26 -14.51
CA GLU A 601 -16.83 19.98 -13.24
C GLU A 601 -16.93 21.23 -12.35
N ASP A 602 -16.07 22.23 -12.56
CA ASP A 602 -16.05 23.50 -11.81
C ASP A 602 -17.11 24.50 -12.34
N ASN A 603 -18.30 24.01 -12.67
CA ASN A 603 -19.36 24.80 -13.31
C ASN A 603 -20.03 25.84 -12.39
N ASN A 604 -19.76 25.78 -11.08
CA ASN A 604 -20.20 26.74 -10.07
C ASN A 604 -19.14 27.81 -9.77
N ALA A 605 -17.96 27.75 -10.40
CA ALA A 605 -16.88 28.69 -10.18
C ALA A 605 -16.98 29.93 -11.09
N PHE A 606 -16.41 31.04 -10.62
CA PHE A 606 -16.31 32.30 -11.34
C PHE A 606 -14.95 32.94 -11.13
N ILE A 607 -14.31 33.36 -12.21
CA ILE A 607 -13.04 34.07 -12.19
C ILE A 607 -13.24 35.51 -12.65
N LEU A 608 -12.50 36.43 -12.05
CA LEU A 608 -12.48 37.82 -12.47
C LEU A 608 -11.61 37.98 -13.72
N LEU A 609 -12.22 38.40 -14.82
CA LEU A 609 -11.53 38.66 -16.08
C LEU A 609 -11.97 40.02 -16.63
N LYS A 610 -11.03 40.97 -16.67
CA LYS A 610 -11.35 42.40 -16.86
C LYS A 610 -12.31 42.83 -15.75
N ASP A 611 -13.41 43.46 -16.10
CA ASP A 611 -14.41 43.97 -15.15
C ASP A 611 -15.64 43.05 -15.09
N LYS A 612 -15.47 41.75 -15.38
CA LYS A 612 -16.55 40.76 -15.44
C LYS A 612 -16.18 39.47 -14.74
N LEU A 613 -17.19 38.83 -14.16
CA LEU A 613 -17.10 37.48 -13.66
C LEU A 613 -17.42 36.48 -14.76
N MET A 614 -16.47 35.60 -15.02
CA MET A 614 -16.52 34.61 -16.09
C MET A 614 -16.52 33.21 -15.49
N ASN A 615 -17.38 32.34 -16.01
CA ASN A 615 -17.41 30.93 -15.61
C ASN A 615 -16.29 30.17 -16.35
N PRO A 616 -15.30 29.60 -15.64
CA PRO A 616 -14.15 28.96 -16.27
C PRO A 616 -14.54 27.67 -17.01
N ALA A 617 -15.49 26.88 -16.49
CA ALA A 617 -15.98 25.68 -17.16
C ALA A 617 -16.62 25.99 -18.52
N ARG A 618 -17.34 27.12 -18.64
CA ARG A 618 -17.89 27.58 -19.92
C ARG A 618 -16.82 28.13 -20.85
N MET A 619 -15.81 28.81 -20.33
CA MET A 619 -14.69 29.30 -21.14
C MET A 619 -13.96 28.14 -21.85
N LEU A 620 -13.84 26.98 -21.21
CA LEU A 620 -13.28 25.76 -21.81
C LEU A 620 -14.06 25.25 -23.04
N THR A 621 -15.34 25.66 -23.21
CA THR A 621 -16.13 25.33 -24.41
C THR A 621 -15.84 26.25 -25.59
N THR A 622 -15.05 27.31 -25.38
CA THR A 622 -14.72 28.30 -26.43
C THR A 622 -13.64 27.75 -27.35
N PRO A 623 -13.81 27.78 -28.68
CA PRO A 623 -12.80 27.32 -29.63
C PRO A 623 -11.43 27.99 -29.40
N GLY A 624 -10.37 27.19 -29.30
CA GLY A 624 -8.99 27.65 -29.10
C GLY A 624 -8.56 27.85 -27.64
N VAL A 625 -9.46 27.66 -26.66
CA VAL A 625 -9.09 27.66 -25.24
C VAL A 625 -8.64 26.25 -24.83
N THR A 626 -7.36 26.10 -24.48
CA THR A 626 -6.77 24.80 -24.07
C THR A 626 -6.74 24.59 -22.55
N GLY A 627 -7.02 25.63 -21.78
CA GLY A 627 -7.06 25.59 -20.32
C GLY A 627 -7.42 26.94 -19.71
N VAL A 628 -8.00 26.92 -18.52
CA VAL A 628 -8.32 28.11 -17.73
C VAL A 628 -7.79 27.89 -16.32
N SER A 629 -7.03 28.86 -15.81
CA SER A 629 -6.43 28.77 -14.48
C SER A 629 -6.32 30.11 -13.77
N VAL A 630 -6.24 30.05 -12.44
CA VAL A 630 -5.93 31.16 -11.55
C VAL A 630 -4.59 30.86 -10.89
N LYS A 631 -3.62 31.76 -11.07
CA LYS A 631 -2.27 31.65 -10.48
C LYS A 631 -2.30 31.92 -8.97
N PRO A 632 -1.23 31.57 -8.25
CA PRO A 632 -1.04 31.88 -6.84
C PRO A 632 -1.32 33.33 -6.46
N PHE A 633 -1.71 33.51 -5.20
CA PHE A 633 -2.02 34.78 -4.54
C PHE A 633 -3.23 35.51 -5.12
N ARG A 634 -4.16 34.77 -5.72
CA ARG A 634 -5.39 35.31 -6.33
C ARG A 634 -6.62 34.66 -5.70
N GLY A 635 -7.79 35.20 -6.00
CA GLY A 635 -9.08 34.66 -5.59
C GLY A 635 -9.93 34.26 -6.79
N TYR A 636 -10.77 33.24 -6.60
CA TYR A 636 -11.89 32.91 -7.48
C TYR A 636 -13.14 32.74 -6.63
N MET A 637 -14.32 32.86 -7.22
CA MET A 637 -15.58 32.71 -6.51
C MET A 637 -16.24 31.36 -6.79
N THR A 638 -16.99 30.83 -5.83
CA THR A 638 -17.81 29.63 -5.97
C THR A 638 -19.22 29.88 -5.45
N LEU A 639 -20.22 29.41 -6.19
CA LEU A 639 -21.60 29.35 -5.70
C LEU A 639 -21.75 28.11 -4.80
N THR A 640 -22.32 28.33 -3.62
CA THR A 640 -22.52 27.31 -2.57
C THR A 640 -23.96 26.79 -2.53
N ALA A 641 -24.92 27.44 -3.21
CA ALA A 641 -26.32 27.02 -3.29
C ALA A 641 -26.65 26.31 -4.63
N PRO A 642 -27.33 25.14 -4.63
CA PRO A 642 -27.70 24.43 -5.86
C PRO A 642 -28.69 25.16 -6.78
N ALA A 643 -29.50 26.08 -6.23
CA ALA A 643 -30.71 26.60 -6.88
C ALA A 643 -30.49 27.79 -7.86
N GLN A 644 -29.27 28.29 -8.03
CA GLN A 644 -28.97 29.38 -8.99
C GLN A 644 -28.14 28.93 -10.21
N THR A 645 -28.08 27.63 -10.47
CA THR A 645 -27.24 27.03 -11.52
C THR A 645 -27.81 27.12 -12.95
N SER A 646 -28.92 27.86 -13.19
CA SER A 646 -29.65 27.77 -14.46
C SER A 646 -29.93 29.08 -15.24
N SER A 647 -29.28 30.20 -14.94
CA SER A 647 -29.31 31.36 -15.86
C SER A 647 -27.96 32.04 -16.02
N ALA A 648 -27.32 31.73 -17.14
CA ALA A 648 -26.15 32.38 -17.68
C ALA A 648 -26.28 33.91 -17.76
N ARG A 649 -25.70 34.65 -16.80
CA ARG A 649 -25.43 36.08 -16.96
C ARG A 649 -24.07 36.44 -16.37
N ALA A 650 -23.33 37.28 -17.08
CA ALA A 650 -22.10 37.85 -16.56
C ALA A 650 -22.49 38.75 -15.38
N PHE A 651 -22.10 38.38 -14.17
CA PHE A 651 -22.29 39.24 -13.01
C PHE A 651 -21.43 40.51 -13.19
N SER A 652 -22.05 41.67 -13.13
CA SER A 652 -21.36 42.94 -12.94
C SER A 652 -21.03 43.15 -11.47
N ILE A 653 -19.86 43.73 -11.18
CA ILE A 653 -19.47 44.14 -9.83
C ILE A 653 -20.04 45.55 -9.59
N GLY A 654 -21.05 45.70 -8.72
CA GLY A 654 -21.70 46.98 -8.40
C GLY A 654 -21.32 47.50 -7.00
N HIS A 655 -21.08 48.80 -6.86
CA HIS A 655 -20.88 49.48 -5.58
C HIS A 655 -22.24 49.88 -4.98
N GLY A 656 -22.45 49.62 -3.69
CA GLY A 656 -23.74 49.80 -3.03
C GLY A 656 -24.16 51.26 -2.84
N GLY A 657 -25.44 51.54 -3.13
CA GLY A 657 -26.14 52.76 -2.76
C GLY A 657 -26.89 53.41 -3.93
N GLU A 658 -28.12 52.93 -4.19
CA GLU A 658 -28.99 53.21 -5.34
C GLU A 658 -28.50 52.61 -6.67
N GLU A 659 -29.38 51.82 -7.30
CA GLU A 659 -29.24 51.11 -8.58
C GLU A 659 -28.04 51.57 -9.44
N GLY A 660 -27.02 50.72 -9.51
CA GLY A 660 -25.73 50.96 -10.17
C GLY A 660 -25.77 51.03 -11.70
N THR A 661 -26.48 52.01 -12.23
CA THR A 661 -26.16 52.73 -13.47
C THR A 661 -26.76 54.11 -13.31
N THR A 662 -25.97 55.19 -13.30
CA THR A 662 -26.62 56.49 -13.54
C THR A 662 -27.31 56.39 -14.90
N ALA A 663 -28.52 56.94 -15.03
CA ALA A 663 -29.25 56.94 -16.30
C ALA A 663 -28.41 57.55 -17.45
N ILE A 664 -27.38 58.32 -17.12
CA ILE A 664 -26.36 58.91 -18.01
C ILE A 664 -25.41 57.85 -18.60
N ASP A 665 -24.94 56.88 -17.82
CA ASP A 665 -24.07 55.81 -18.33
C ASP A 665 -24.84 54.82 -19.20
N LEU A 666 -26.12 54.59 -18.87
CA LEU A 666 -27.02 53.88 -19.77
C LEU A 666 -27.26 54.70 -21.04
N LEU A 667 -27.60 56.00 -20.95
CA LEU A 667 -27.81 56.90 -22.09
C LEU A 667 -26.63 56.95 -23.05
N ASN A 668 -25.41 57.10 -22.54
CA ASN A 668 -24.19 57.21 -23.35
C ASN A 668 -23.86 55.89 -24.08
N SER A 669 -24.36 54.76 -23.60
CA SER A 669 -24.24 53.45 -24.28
C SER A 669 -25.32 53.21 -25.35
N VAL A 670 -26.39 54.02 -25.39
CA VAL A 670 -27.50 53.92 -26.35
C VAL A 670 -27.65 55.11 -27.30
N ALA A 671 -26.99 56.25 -27.04
CA ALA A 671 -27.00 57.42 -27.89
C ALA A 671 -26.11 57.21 -29.13
N THR A 672 -26.69 56.58 -30.15
CA THR A 672 -26.24 56.62 -31.56
C THR A 672 -27.34 57.25 -32.41
N ASP A 673 -27.01 57.71 -33.62
CA ASP A 673 -27.90 58.51 -34.50
C ASP A 673 -29.24 57.82 -34.89
N ASP A 674 -29.48 56.57 -34.47
CA ASP A 674 -30.61 55.70 -34.80
C ASP A 674 -31.64 55.51 -33.65
N ALA A 675 -31.49 56.20 -32.52
CA ALA A 675 -32.44 56.10 -31.40
C ALA A 675 -33.68 56.99 -31.59
N GLU A 676 -34.87 56.46 -31.32
CA GLU A 676 -36.13 57.22 -31.29
C GLU A 676 -36.67 57.37 -29.87
N TYR A 677 -37.06 58.59 -29.50
CA TYR A 677 -37.59 58.91 -28.17
C TYR A 677 -39.08 59.27 -28.27
N TYR A 678 -39.85 58.83 -27.28
CA TYR A 678 -41.27 59.10 -27.16
C TYR A 678 -41.63 59.51 -25.73
N ASP A 679 -42.62 60.38 -25.55
CA ASP A 679 -43.18 60.69 -24.24
C ASP A 679 -44.13 59.57 -23.74
N ILE A 680 -44.64 59.70 -22.50
CA ILE A 680 -45.58 58.73 -21.90
C ILE A 680 -46.90 58.60 -22.68
N ASN A 681 -47.24 59.58 -23.53
CA ASN A 681 -48.44 59.57 -24.36
C ASN A 681 -48.16 59.01 -25.77
N GLY A 682 -46.93 58.53 -26.03
CA GLY A 682 -46.53 57.96 -27.32
C GLY A 682 -46.20 58.99 -28.40
N ARG A 683 -45.99 60.27 -28.05
CA ARG A 683 -45.56 61.30 -29.01
C ARG A 683 -44.05 61.28 -29.16
N ARG A 684 -43.55 61.33 -30.41
CA ARG A 684 -42.11 61.37 -30.69
C ARG A 684 -41.51 62.69 -30.22
N ILE A 685 -40.36 62.63 -29.55
CA ILE A 685 -39.61 63.78 -29.01
C ILE A 685 -38.14 63.70 -29.48
N ASP A 686 -37.49 64.86 -29.59
CA ASP A 686 -36.12 64.93 -30.15
C ASP A 686 -35.04 64.49 -29.16
N ALA A 687 -35.33 64.55 -27.85
CA ALA A 687 -34.47 64.07 -26.78
C ALA A 687 -35.32 63.68 -25.55
N PRO A 688 -34.82 62.81 -24.66
CA PRO A 688 -35.50 62.48 -23.41
C PRO A 688 -35.78 63.72 -22.52
N VAL A 689 -36.98 63.80 -21.96
CA VAL A 689 -37.43 64.91 -21.10
C VAL A 689 -37.70 64.46 -19.66
N LYS A 690 -37.78 65.41 -18.72
CA LYS A 690 -38.14 65.13 -17.32
C LYS A 690 -39.50 64.41 -17.25
N GLY A 691 -39.55 63.25 -16.61
CA GLY A 691 -40.70 62.34 -16.58
C GLY A 691 -40.42 60.99 -17.24
N VAL A 692 -41.49 60.26 -17.57
CA VAL A 692 -41.40 58.94 -18.23
C VAL A 692 -41.25 59.11 -19.75
N ASN A 693 -40.24 58.47 -20.30
CA ASN A 693 -39.92 58.41 -21.72
C ASN A 693 -39.91 56.96 -22.18
N ILE A 694 -40.17 56.74 -23.46
CA ILE A 694 -40.06 55.44 -24.13
C ILE A 694 -39.00 55.58 -25.22
N VAL A 695 -37.94 54.77 -25.16
CA VAL A 695 -36.85 54.76 -26.14
C VAL A 695 -36.95 53.50 -26.99
N ARG A 696 -37.00 53.67 -28.31
CA ARG A 696 -37.05 52.55 -29.26
C ARG A 696 -35.74 52.49 -30.05
N ARG A 697 -35.14 51.30 -30.10
CA ARG A 697 -33.95 51.00 -30.90
C ARG A 697 -34.09 49.62 -31.54
N GLY A 698 -34.24 49.57 -32.85
CA GLY A 698 -34.55 48.35 -33.59
C GLY A 698 -35.80 47.65 -33.01
N ASN A 699 -35.65 46.39 -32.60
CA ASN A 699 -36.73 45.58 -32.02
C ASN A 699 -36.85 45.69 -30.49
N LYS A 700 -36.08 46.57 -29.83
CA LYS A 700 -36.12 46.77 -28.37
C LYS A 700 -36.81 48.08 -28.01
N THR A 701 -37.67 48.03 -27.00
CA THR A 701 -38.35 49.20 -26.41
C THR A 701 -37.98 49.28 -24.94
N ILE A 702 -37.52 50.44 -24.49
CA ILE A 702 -37.01 50.69 -23.13
C ILE A 702 -37.84 51.81 -22.52
N LYS A 703 -38.31 51.64 -21.29
CA LYS A 703 -38.96 52.71 -20.51
C LYS A 703 -37.90 53.40 -19.66
N LEU A 704 -37.75 54.72 -19.82
CA LEU A 704 -36.74 55.55 -19.18
C LEU A 704 -37.44 56.62 -18.32
N ILE A 705 -37.11 56.74 -17.04
CA ILE A 705 -37.70 57.77 -16.16
C ILE A 705 -36.60 58.75 -15.77
N ILE A 706 -36.79 60.02 -16.12
CA ILE A 706 -35.86 61.12 -15.80
C ILE A 706 -36.49 61.94 -14.67
N LYS A 707 -35.86 61.95 -13.50
CA LYS A 707 -36.39 62.61 -12.29
C LYS A 707 -36.26 64.13 -12.32
#